data_AF-A0ABD6P3L0-F1
#
_entry.id   AF-A0ABD6P3L0-F1
#
_cell.length_a   1.000
_cell.length_b   1.000
_cell.length_c   1.000
_cell.angle_alpha   90.00
_cell.angle_beta   90.00
_cell.angle_gamma   90.00
#
_symmetry.space_group_name_H-M   'P 1'
#
loop_
_entity.id
_entity.type
_entity.pdbx_description
1 polymer ?
#
loop_
_entity_poly.entity_id
_entity_poly.type
_entity_poly.pdbx_seq_one_letter_code
_entity_poly.pdbx_strand_id
1 'polypeptide(L)'
;MKWLTYRDGDAERTGVLSGDTIHAMPPGVTLLELIGRGADGLREAGADALRSPSAVARLGEVTLRAPIPRPPSIRDSLCFLDHMRNCQAALGAGRVLADTWYRIPAFYFACPATVLGPYDDAPFAPGSAWQDFELEIAAVIGATGEDLKDLSLEQAERAIIGYTIFNDWSARDLQQLESQLAIGQGKGKDSGVTLGPYLVTPDELEPYRRDGRLDLRVTALVNDRVIGSGSTAQMDWTFGEVISYVSRGVTLAPGDVIGSGTVPTCTLVEHLNPAALESFPGWLHDGDVVTLRVDGLGETRQTVRASAAPHRLADRPNPDAGPGTARVNRALAKVPYTRGLHDVADKVWAWTLPDGGYGWSNAGLVAGEGASLLVDTLFDLALTREMLTAMQPVTSSAPITHALITHSNGDHTHGNQLLDPSVRIIAAQGTADEIAHGMAPEMLAMVQTANLGPVATPYARDRFGHFDFSGIELRNADQTFDRDLTVEVGGRRVDLLNLGPAHTAADSVVHVPDAGVLFGGDLLFIGCTPIVWAGPIANWVAACDTMIALDAPVVVPGHGPVTDPDGIRAVRGYLAHVAEQAELAHRKGLSWAEAADTIDLGEYASWLDAERVVVNVYQRYRELDPDTPQLEIMALLVMQAEWLAKRSA
;
A
#
# COMPACT_ATOMS: atom_id res chain seq x y z
N MET A 1 29.04 28.73 -6.53
CA MET A 1 29.56 27.94 -5.41
C MET A 1 28.59 26.84 -4.97
N LYS A 2 29.12 25.73 -4.40
CA LYS A 2 28.33 24.69 -3.73
C LYS A 2 28.53 24.77 -2.21
N TRP A 3 27.44 25.00 -1.48
CA TRP A 3 27.41 25.10 -0.02
C TRP A 3 26.82 23.86 0.62
N LEU A 4 27.30 23.51 1.81
CA LEU A 4 26.81 22.35 2.55
C LEU A 4 26.90 22.56 4.06
N THR A 5 26.01 21.85 4.75
CA THR A 5 26.06 21.64 6.19
C THR A 5 26.45 20.20 6.44
N TYR A 6 27.39 19.95 7.35
CA TYR A 6 27.94 18.62 7.62
C TYR A 6 28.26 18.46 9.09
N ARG A 7 28.40 17.21 9.51
CA ARG A 7 28.87 16.82 10.84
C ARG A 7 30.29 16.26 10.73
N ASP A 8 31.17 16.80 11.57
CA ASP A 8 32.55 16.37 11.78
C ASP A 8 32.70 16.04 13.27
N GLY A 9 32.74 14.74 13.59
CA GLY A 9 32.53 14.25 14.96
C GLY A 9 31.12 14.58 15.49
N ASP A 10 31.02 15.34 16.57
CA ASP A 10 29.74 15.80 17.14
C ASP A 10 29.37 17.24 16.72
N ALA A 11 30.25 17.93 15.99
CA ALA A 11 30.06 19.33 15.63
C ALA A 11 29.38 19.48 14.26
N GLU A 12 28.27 20.21 14.21
CA GLU A 12 27.67 20.68 12.95
C GLU A 12 28.43 21.89 12.42
N ARG A 13 28.78 21.88 11.14
CA ARG A 13 29.61 22.88 10.48
C ARG A 13 29.04 23.24 9.11
N THR A 14 29.35 24.46 8.67
CA THR A 14 29.03 24.96 7.32
C THR A 14 30.32 25.06 6.51
N GLY A 15 30.26 24.80 5.20
CA GLY A 15 31.42 25.01 4.32
C GLY A 15 31.07 25.15 2.85
N VAL A 16 32.08 25.51 2.06
CA VAL A 16 32.04 25.52 0.59
C VAL A 16 32.80 24.32 0.06
N LEU A 17 32.23 23.62 -0.91
CA LEU A 17 32.87 22.51 -1.60
C LEU A 17 33.68 22.99 -2.80
N SER A 18 34.93 22.55 -2.90
CA SER A 18 35.77 22.68 -4.09
C SER A 18 36.39 21.33 -4.43
N GLY A 19 35.97 20.73 -5.55
CA GLY A 19 36.28 19.33 -5.85
C GLY A 19 35.71 18.41 -4.77
N ASP A 20 36.59 17.68 -4.07
CA ASP A 20 36.28 16.77 -2.96
C ASP A 20 36.68 17.37 -1.58
N THR A 21 36.98 18.67 -1.55
CA THR A 21 37.50 19.35 -0.37
C THR A 21 36.49 20.37 0.15
N ILE A 22 36.16 20.26 1.44
CA ILE A 22 35.29 21.17 2.16
C ILE A 22 36.14 22.23 2.84
N HIS A 23 35.87 23.49 2.52
CA HIS A 23 36.47 24.66 3.13
C HIS A 23 35.53 25.21 4.21
N ALA A 24 35.86 24.95 5.47
CA ALA A 24 34.95 25.18 6.58
C ALA A 24 34.87 26.65 7.02
N MET A 25 33.65 27.12 7.24
CA MET A 25 33.37 28.36 7.95
C MET A 25 33.77 28.25 9.43
N PRO A 26 34.03 29.39 10.12
CA PRO A 26 34.26 29.39 11.56
C PRO A 26 33.13 28.66 12.32
N PRO A 27 33.45 27.95 13.43
CA PRO A 27 32.43 27.30 14.25
C PRO A 27 31.29 28.25 14.66
N GLY A 28 30.05 27.76 14.62
CA GLY A 28 28.85 28.54 14.96
C GLY A 28 28.23 29.31 13.79
N VAL A 29 28.96 29.50 12.68
CA VAL A 29 28.38 30.11 11.46
C VAL A 29 27.54 29.09 10.72
N THR A 30 26.24 29.37 10.59
CA THR A 30 25.28 28.49 9.89
C THR A 30 25.07 28.94 8.44
N LEU A 31 24.71 28.01 7.55
CA LEU A 31 24.35 28.38 6.18
C LEU A 31 23.14 29.31 6.13
N LEU A 32 22.17 29.13 7.03
CA LEU A 32 21.00 30.00 7.15
C LEU A 32 21.39 31.46 7.48
N GLU A 33 22.35 31.65 8.39
CA GLU A 33 22.88 32.99 8.70
C GLU A 33 23.53 33.62 7.46
N LEU A 34 24.31 32.84 6.69
CA LEU A 34 24.96 33.32 5.47
C LEU A 34 23.95 33.67 4.37
N ILE A 35 22.87 32.89 4.24
CA ILE A 35 21.75 33.20 3.34
C ILE A 35 21.10 34.53 3.72
N GLY A 36 20.97 34.81 5.03
CA GLY A 36 20.49 36.08 5.56
C GLY A 36 21.38 37.29 5.22
N ARG A 37 22.63 37.08 4.80
CA ARG A 37 23.53 38.16 4.33
C ARG A 37 23.35 38.50 2.85
N GLY A 38 22.46 37.77 2.15
CA GLY A 38 22.19 37.95 0.73
C GLY A 38 23.30 37.40 -0.18
N ALA A 39 23.09 37.50 -1.50
CA ALA A 39 23.95 36.87 -2.50
C ALA A 39 25.42 37.34 -2.43
N ASP A 40 25.65 38.64 -2.25
CA ASP A 40 27.01 39.20 -2.13
C ASP A 40 27.71 38.75 -0.85
N GLY A 41 27.01 38.78 0.28
CA GLY A 41 27.56 38.32 1.56
C GLY A 41 27.88 36.82 1.56
N LEU A 42 27.02 36.00 0.94
CA LEU A 42 27.28 34.57 0.76
C LEU A 42 28.52 34.36 -0.14
N ARG A 43 28.60 35.05 -1.28
CA ARG A 43 29.74 34.96 -2.21
C ARG A 43 31.06 35.38 -1.55
N GLU A 44 31.07 36.48 -0.80
CA GLU A 44 32.24 36.95 -0.07
C GLU A 44 32.69 35.95 1.00
N ALA A 45 31.76 35.44 1.82
CA ALA A 45 32.04 34.43 2.82
C ALA A 45 32.64 33.15 2.19
N GLY A 46 32.12 32.73 1.04
CA GLY A 46 32.63 31.55 0.34
C GLY A 46 34.02 31.77 -0.25
N ALA A 47 34.25 32.94 -0.85
CA ALA A 47 35.57 33.30 -1.36
C ALA A 47 36.60 33.38 -0.22
N ASP A 48 36.21 33.86 0.96
CA ASP A 48 37.05 33.91 2.15
C ASP A 48 37.36 32.51 2.68
N ALA A 49 36.36 31.64 2.77
CA ALA A 49 36.55 30.25 3.18
C ALA A 49 37.50 29.49 2.22
N LEU A 50 37.38 29.71 0.91
CA LEU A 50 38.27 29.09 -0.07
C LEU A 50 39.73 29.57 0.08
N ARG A 51 39.96 30.84 0.46
CA ARG A 51 41.31 31.40 0.66
C ARG A 51 41.92 31.07 2.01
N SER A 52 41.14 31.11 3.08
CA SER A 52 41.60 30.95 4.47
C SER A 52 40.54 30.24 5.32
N PRO A 53 40.33 28.92 5.10
CA PRO A 53 39.31 28.17 5.83
C PRO A 53 39.69 28.01 7.30
N SER A 54 38.68 27.92 8.17
CA SER A 54 38.90 27.59 9.59
C SER A 54 39.38 26.15 9.80
N ALA A 55 39.01 25.26 8.88
CA ALA A 55 39.45 23.88 8.78
C ALA A 55 39.19 23.36 7.37
N VAL A 56 39.87 22.27 7.01
CA VAL A 56 39.67 21.57 5.74
C VAL A 56 39.29 20.13 6.05
N ALA A 57 38.24 19.64 5.39
CA ALA A 57 37.79 18.25 5.50
C ALA A 57 37.58 17.63 4.10
N ARG A 58 37.71 16.32 3.99
CA ARG A 58 37.32 15.58 2.77
C ARG A 58 35.83 15.26 2.82
N LEU A 59 35.16 15.32 1.67
CA LEU A 59 33.73 15.02 1.60
C LEU A 59 33.41 13.60 2.09
N GLY A 60 34.26 12.63 1.73
CA GLY A 60 34.11 11.23 2.14
C GLY A 60 34.45 10.93 3.61
N GLU A 61 34.93 11.90 4.38
CA GLU A 61 35.30 11.74 5.80
C GLU A 61 34.27 12.36 6.75
N VAL A 62 33.20 12.97 6.22
CA VAL A 62 32.17 13.66 7.01
C VAL A 62 30.77 13.12 6.73
N THR A 63 29.82 13.39 7.62
CA THR A 63 28.40 13.10 7.37
C THR A 63 27.70 14.36 6.88
N LEU A 64 27.16 14.37 5.66
CA LEU A 64 26.35 15.50 5.18
C LEU A 64 25.01 15.57 5.92
N ARG A 65 24.57 16.79 6.20
CA ARG A 65 23.21 17.12 6.62
C ARG A 65 22.50 17.80 5.47
N ALA A 66 21.19 18.05 5.61
CA ALA A 66 20.50 18.95 4.71
C ALA A 66 21.23 20.31 4.68
N PRO A 67 21.38 20.98 3.51
CA PRO A 67 22.05 22.27 3.44
C PRO A 67 21.48 23.28 4.43
N ILE A 68 20.15 23.26 4.61
CA ILE A 68 19.41 24.03 5.61
C ILE A 68 18.63 23.04 6.47
N PRO A 69 19.18 22.54 7.59
CA PRO A 69 18.52 21.51 8.40
C PRO A 69 17.21 21.96 9.05
N ARG A 70 17.01 23.27 9.21
CA ARG A 70 15.84 23.88 9.83
C ARG A 70 15.43 25.13 9.04
N PRO A 71 14.83 24.95 7.84
CA PRO A 71 14.37 26.10 7.06
C PRO A 71 13.24 26.82 7.80
N PRO A 72 13.06 28.15 7.65
CA PRO A 72 11.99 28.89 8.31
C PRO A 72 10.60 28.42 7.86
N SER A 73 10.43 28.14 6.57
CA SER A 73 9.26 27.48 6.02
C SER A 73 9.60 26.66 4.78
N ILE A 74 8.75 25.69 4.47
CA ILE A 74 8.80 24.90 3.25
C ILE A 74 7.43 25.01 2.57
N ARG A 75 7.43 25.40 1.29
CA ARG A 75 6.23 25.44 0.47
C ARG A 75 6.50 24.63 -0.77
N ASP A 76 5.89 23.46 -0.83
CA ASP A 76 6.06 22.61 -1.98
C ASP A 76 4.94 22.86 -3.00
N SER A 77 5.33 23.05 -4.25
CA SER A 77 4.48 23.54 -5.33
C SER A 77 4.19 22.43 -6.33
N LEU A 78 3.25 22.64 -7.25
CA LEU A 78 2.95 21.64 -8.28
C LEU A 78 3.14 22.25 -9.67
N CYS A 79 4.41 22.45 -10.05
CA CYS A 79 4.76 23.18 -11.27
C CYS A 79 4.69 22.33 -12.53
N PHE A 80 4.59 21.01 -12.41
CA PHE A 80 4.49 20.08 -13.52
C PHE A 80 3.05 19.58 -13.65
N LEU A 81 2.28 20.12 -14.59
CA LEU A 81 0.88 19.72 -14.79
C LEU A 81 0.78 18.29 -15.33
N ASP A 82 1.79 17.79 -16.04
CA ASP A 82 1.82 16.39 -16.49
C ASP A 82 1.91 15.39 -15.34
N HIS A 83 2.61 15.72 -14.25
CA HIS A 83 2.59 14.91 -13.02
C HIS A 83 1.15 14.77 -12.50
N MET A 84 0.40 15.87 -12.43
CA MET A 84 -1.01 15.83 -12.01
C MET A 84 -1.90 15.01 -12.94
N ARG A 85 -1.68 15.11 -14.25
CA ARG A 85 -2.43 14.31 -15.24
C ARG A 85 -2.13 12.81 -15.09
N ASN A 86 -0.89 12.46 -14.78
CA ASN A 86 -0.47 11.08 -14.60
C ASN A 86 -1.03 10.51 -13.30
N CYS A 87 -0.96 11.26 -12.19
CA CYS A 87 -1.59 10.88 -10.92
C CYS A 87 -3.11 10.70 -11.04
N GLN A 88 -3.82 11.58 -11.75
CA GLN A 88 -5.25 11.41 -11.99
C GLN A 88 -5.56 10.12 -12.77
N ALA A 89 -4.79 9.84 -13.82
CA ALA A 89 -4.94 8.61 -14.60
C ALA A 89 -4.68 7.35 -13.76
N ALA A 90 -3.61 7.37 -12.95
CA ALA A 90 -3.23 6.27 -12.07
C ALA A 90 -4.33 5.94 -11.04
N LEU A 91 -5.05 6.96 -10.58
CA LEU A 91 -6.18 6.83 -9.66
C LEU A 91 -7.53 6.57 -10.37
N GLY A 92 -7.51 6.21 -11.65
CA GLY A 92 -8.70 5.86 -12.43
C GLY A 92 -9.55 7.05 -12.89
N ALA A 93 -9.07 8.28 -12.72
CA ALA A 93 -9.69 9.48 -13.27
C ALA A 93 -9.17 9.79 -14.69
N GLY A 94 -9.79 10.74 -15.38
CA GLY A 94 -9.29 11.23 -16.67
C GLY A 94 -8.06 12.12 -16.53
N ARG A 95 -7.38 12.43 -17.64
CA ARG A 95 -6.23 13.37 -17.67
C ARG A 95 -6.63 14.85 -17.77
N VAL A 96 -7.90 15.17 -17.56
CA VAL A 96 -8.42 16.53 -17.72
C VAL A 96 -8.32 17.27 -16.40
N LEU A 97 -7.38 18.21 -16.32
CA LEU A 97 -7.24 19.09 -15.17
C LEU A 97 -8.35 20.16 -15.15
N ALA A 98 -8.83 20.50 -13.95
CA ALA A 98 -9.73 21.62 -13.75
C ALA A 98 -9.08 22.95 -14.18
N ASP A 99 -9.91 23.91 -14.64
CA ASP A 99 -9.47 25.24 -15.13
C ASP A 99 -8.54 25.97 -14.15
N THR A 100 -8.76 25.80 -12.84
CA THR A 100 -7.96 26.41 -11.77
C THR A 100 -6.45 26.15 -11.90
N TRP A 101 -6.05 24.96 -12.37
CA TRP A 101 -4.63 24.59 -12.54
C TRP A 101 -3.87 25.49 -13.52
N TYR A 102 -4.58 26.14 -14.44
CA TYR A 102 -4.02 27.07 -15.43
C TYR A 102 -4.12 28.54 -15.01
N ARG A 103 -4.73 28.82 -13.85
CA ARG A 103 -4.98 30.19 -13.37
C ARG A 103 -4.08 30.61 -12.22
N ILE A 104 -3.70 29.66 -11.36
CA ILE A 104 -2.84 29.88 -10.21
C ILE A 104 -1.91 28.67 -10.00
N PRO A 105 -0.66 28.89 -9.58
CA PRO A 105 0.19 27.78 -9.13
C PRO A 105 -0.34 27.22 -7.81
N ALA A 106 -0.43 25.89 -7.71
CA ALA A 106 -0.80 25.21 -6.48
C ALA A 106 0.44 24.96 -5.61
N PHE A 107 0.28 25.05 -4.29
CA PHE A 107 1.30 24.68 -3.31
C PHE A 107 0.66 24.29 -1.98
N TYR A 108 1.41 23.58 -1.14
CA TYR A 108 1.06 23.31 0.25
C TYR A 108 2.23 23.60 1.19
N PHE A 109 1.99 23.64 2.50
CA PHE A 109 3.05 23.82 3.50
C PHE A 109 3.55 22.44 3.97
N ALA A 110 4.81 22.13 3.69
CA ALA A 110 5.48 20.96 4.24
C ALA A 110 6.07 21.29 5.62
N CYS A 111 6.15 20.29 6.50
CA CYS A 111 6.61 20.46 7.88
C CYS A 111 8.13 20.65 7.94
N PRO A 112 8.67 21.82 8.35
CA PRO A 112 10.13 22.00 8.43
C PRO A 112 10.83 21.13 9.48
N ALA A 113 10.06 20.55 10.41
CA ALA A 113 10.59 19.69 11.46
C ALA A 113 10.94 18.27 10.95
N THR A 114 10.56 17.92 9.73
CA THR A 114 10.74 16.58 9.14
C THR A 114 11.86 16.56 8.10
N VAL A 115 12.68 17.60 8.05
CA VAL A 115 13.81 17.69 7.10
C VAL A 115 14.87 16.62 7.41
N LEU A 116 15.20 15.85 6.38
CA LEU A 116 16.22 14.81 6.37
C LEU A 116 17.42 15.28 5.53
N GLY A 117 18.62 14.85 5.94
CA GLY A 117 19.82 15.00 5.13
C GLY A 117 19.84 14.09 3.90
N PRO A 118 20.76 14.35 2.95
CA PRO A 118 20.81 13.66 1.66
C PRO A 118 21.12 12.17 1.76
N TYR A 119 21.64 11.71 2.90
CA TYR A 119 22.01 10.32 3.15
C TYR A 119 21.48 9.79 4.49
N ASP A 120 20.51 10.50 5.09
CA ASP A 120 19.81 10.01 6.27
C ASP A 120 18.83 8.89 5.85
N ASP A 121 18.59 7.94 6.74
CA ASP A 121 17.49 6.98 6.55
C ASP A 121 16.14 7.72 6.59
N ALA A 122 15.22 7.35 5.69
CA ALA A 122 13.90 7.96 5.59
C ALA A 122 12.86 7.10 6.31
N PRO A 123 12.11 7.64 7.28
CA PRO A 123 11.09 6.87 7.98
C PRO A 123 9.86 6.66 7.09
N PHE A 124 9.32 5.45 7.14
CA PHE A 124 8.00 5.13 6.61
C PHE A 124 6.95 5.96 7.34
N ALA A 125 5.93 6.47 6.66
CA ALA A 125 4.82 7.11 7.33
C ALA A 125 4.08 6.09 8.23
N PRO A 126 3.90 6.37 9.53
CA PRO A 126 3.24 5.43 10.43
C PRO A 126 1.85 5.01 9.94
N GLY A 127 1.67 3.70 9.71
CA GLY A 127 0.40 3.12 9.28
C GLY A 127 0.07 3.28 7.80
N SER A 128 1.03 3.75 7.00
CA SER A 128 0.92 3.70 5.54
C SER A 128 1.30 2.31 5.02
N ALA A 129 0.67 1.89 3.94
CA ALA A 129 1.10 0.78 3.08
C ALA A 129 1.61 1.29 1.71
N TRP A 130 1.34 2.56 1.36
CA TRP A 130 1.66 3.15 0.05
C TRP A 130 2.73 4.23 0.15
N GLN A 131 3.90 3.87 0.65
CA GLN A 131 5.02 4.78 0.75
C GLN A 131 5.66 5.00 -0.62
N ASP A 132 5.90 6.27 -0.91
CA ASP A 132 6.38 6.77 -2.20
C ASP A 132 7.44 7.86 -1.97
N PHE A 133 8.18 8.15 -3.03
CA PHE A 133 9.13 9.25 -3.13
C PHE A 133 8.71 10.18 -4.28
N GLU A 134 9.23 11.40 -4.28
CA GLU A 134 8.91 12.42 -5.28
C GLU A 134 10.19 13.22 -5.59
N LEU A 135 10.82 12.96 -6.74
CA LEU A 135 12.04 13.68 -7.13
C LEU A 135 11.72 15.06 -7.67
N GLU A 136 12.25 16.05 -6.96
CA GLU A 136 12.07 17.46 -7.26
C GLU A 136 13.38 18.25 -7.13
N ILE A 137 13.30 19.54 -7.44
CA ILE A 137 14.29 20.52 -7.02
C ILE A 137 13.61 21.63 -6.23
N ALA A 138 14.36 22.34 -5.41
CA ALA A 138 13.84 23.49 -4.69
C ALA A 138 14.69 24.73 -4.90
N ALA A 139 14.02 25.88 -5.01
CA ALA A 139 14.63 27.20 -4.91
C ALA A 139 14.67 27.64 -3.44
N VAL A 140 15.78 28.22 -3.01
CA VAL A 140 15.94 28.79 -1.67
C VAL A 140 15.93 30.30 -1.76
N ILE A 141 15.15 30.94 -0.90
CA ILE A 141 15.02 32.40 -0.83
C ILE A 141 16.20 33.01 -0.08
N GLY A 142 16.80 34.08 -0.59
CA GLY A 142 17.83 34.87 0.10
C GLY A 142 17.38 36.27 0.44
N ALA A 143 18.18 36.96 1.25
CA ALA A 143 17.97 38.38 1.52
C ALA A 143 18.34 39.23 0.29
N THR A 144 17.48 40.19 -0.06
CA THR A 144 17.69 41.13 -1.18
C THR A 144 18.00 42.56 -0.72
N GLY A 145 17.87 42.84 0.58
CA GLY A 145 17.89 44.20 1.14
C GLY A 145 16.56 44.96 0.99
N GLU A 146 15.57 44.36 0.33
CA GLU A 146 14.19 44.83 0.20
C GLU A 146 13.22 43.93 0.99
N ASP A 147 11.96 44.35 1.16
CA ASP A 147 10.92 43.51 1.74
C ASP A 147 10.57 42.36 0.77
N LEU A 148 10.56 41.12 1.26
CA LEU A 148 10.28 39.92 0.47
C LEU A 148 8.77 39.63 0.41
N LYS A 149 7.98 40.65 0.13
CA LYS A 149 6.52 40.62 0.16
C LYS A 149 5.94 41.17 -1.14
N ASP A 150 4.85 40.56 -1.62
CA ASP A 150 4.13 41.00 -2.82
C ASP A 150 5.07 41.17 -4.02
N LEU A 151 5.98 40.22 -4.21
CA LEU A 151 7.08 40.32 -5.17
C LEU A 151 6.57 40.30 -6.62
N SER A 152 7.12 41.18 -7.46
CA SER A 152 7.01 41.03 -8.91
C SER A 152 7.80 39.80 -9.40
N LEU A 153 7.54 39.32 -10.62
CA LEU A 153 8.27 38.18 -11.20
C LEU A 153 9.79 38.37 -11.20
N GLU A 154 10.25 39.58 -11.55
CA GLU A 154 11.66 39.90 -11.60
C GLU A 154 12.29 39.94 -10.20
N GLN A 155 11.60 40.50 -9.21
CA GLN A 155 12.07 40.47 -7.82
C GLN A 155 12.07 39.04 -7.26
N ALA A 156 11.07 38.24 -7.60
CA ALA A 156 10.96 36.85 -7.21
C ALA A 156 12.13 36.00 -7.73
N GLU A 157 12.47 36.11 -9.01
CA GLU A 157 13.65 35.44 -9.59
C GLU A 157 14.97 35.91 -8.93
N ARG A 158 15.13 37.21 -8.69
CA ARG A 158 16.31 37.77 -8.00
C ARG A 158 16.44 37.33 -6.54
N ALA A 159 15.33 36.97 -5.89
CA ALA A 159 15.32 36.51 -4.51
C ALA A 159 15.86 35.09 -4.35
N ILE A 160 16.04 34.32 -5.43
CA ILE A 160 16.58 32.96 -5.38
C ILE A 160 18.09 33.02 -5.14
N ILE A 161 18.53 32.55 -3.97
CA ILE A 161 19.96 32.51 -3.61
C ILE A 161 20.67 31.22 -4.05
N GLY A 162 19.89 30.17 -4.32
CA GLY A 162 20.41 28.89 -4.78
C GLY A 162 19.34 27.82 -4.89
N TYR A 163 19.77 26.64 -5.34
CA TYR A 163 18.93 25.48 -5.59
C TYR A 163 19.47 24.23 -4.88
N THR A 164 18.59 23.29 -4.58
CA THR A 164 18.94 21.99 -3.98
C THR A 164 18.02 20.89 -4.50
N ILE A 165 18.40 19.61 -4.37
CA ILE A 165 17.47 18.49 -4.63
C ILE A 165 16.47 18.46 -3.48
N PHE A 166 15.22 18.17 -3.82
CA PHE A 166 14.12 18.03 -2.89
C PHE A 166 13.45 16.68 -3.13
N ASN A 167 13.27 15.89 -2.08
CA ASN A 167 12.46 14.67 -2.12
C ASN A 167 11.25 14.83 -1.21
N ASP A 168 10.04 14.75 -1.76
CA ASP A 168 8.79 14.80 -0.99
C ASP A 168 8.29 13.40 -0.60
N TRP A 169 8.62 12.93 0.60
CA TRP A 169 8.21 11.59 1.02
C TRP A 169 6.70 11.51 1.23
N SER A 170 6.06 10.63 0.45
CA SER A 170 4.61 10.64 0.27
C SER A 170 3.98 9.32 0.68
N ALA A 171 3.04 9.35 1.63
CA ALA A 171 2.18 8.22 1.96
C ALA A 171 0.85 8.36 1.22
N ARG A 172 0.71 7.70 0.07
CA ARG A 172 -0.37 7.96 -0.89
C ARG A 172 -1.75 7.57 -0.38
N ASP A 173 -1.82 6.53 0.43
CA ASP A 173 -3.03 6.06 1.10
C ASP A 173 -3.52 7.06 2.14
N LEU A 174 -2.64 7.54 3.03
CA LEU A 174 -2.95 8.59 4.01
C LEU A 174 -3.30 9.91 3.32
N GLN A 175 -2.54 10.28 2.28
CA GLN A 175 -2.80 11.44 1.45
C GLN A 175 -4.21 11.38 0.82
N GLN A 176 -4.58 10.23 0.26
CA GLN A 176 -5.90 10.03 -0.33
C GLN A 176 -7.02 10.13 0.71
N LEU A 177 -6.82 9.55 1.90
CA LEU A 177 -7.78 9.64 3.00
C LEU A 177 -7.99 11.08 3.47
N GLU A 178 -6.90 11.81 3.75
CA GLU A 178 -6.96 13.19 4.27
C GLU A 178 -7.50 14.19 3.23
N SER A 179 -7.29 13.93 1.94
CA SER A 179 -7.80 14.79 0.86
C SER A 179 -9.33 14.99 0.91
N GLN A 180 -10.05 14.03 1.50
CA GLN A 180 -11.51 14.08 1.69
C GLN A 180 -11.95 15.17 2.66
N LEU A 181 -11.04 15.63 3.54
CA LEU A 181 -11.29 16.74 4.47
C LEU A 181 -11.21 18.11 3.78
N ALA A 182 -10.60 18.19 2.60
CA ALA A 182 -10.42 19.41 1.81
C ALA A 182 -9.72 20.58 2.56
N ILE A 183 -8.82 20.26 3.50
CA ILE A 183 -8.04 21.24 4.28
C ILE A 183 -6.54 21.26 3.95
N GLY A 184 -6.11 20.56 2.91
CA GLY A 184 -4.71 20.46 2.49
C GLY A 184 -4.04 19.14 2.89
N GLN A 185 -2.72 19.09 2.73
CA GLN A 185 -1.91 17.90 3.05
C GLN A 185 -1.58 17.85 4.55
N GLY A 186 -1.53 16.64 5.12
CA GLY A 186 -1.19 16.40 6.52
C GLY A 186 -0.26 15.20 6.69
N LYS A 187 -0.75 14.13 7.31
CA LYS A 187 -0.01 12.89 7.56
C LYS A 187 0.46 12.17 6.30
N GLY A 188 -0.17 12.41 5.15
CA GLY A 188 0.36 11.98 3.85
C GLY A 188 1.76 12.53 3.51
N LYS A 189 2.18 13.64 4.14
CA LYS A 189 3.43 14.38 3.82
C LYS A 189 4.33 14.66 5.04
N ASP A 190 3.89 14.30 6.25
CA ASP A 190 4.64 14.54 7.51
C ASP A 190 5.80 13.54 7.74
N SER A 191 5.98 12.53 6.88
CA SER A 191 7.01 11.50 7.08
C SER A 191 8.43 12.04 6.86
N GLY A 192 8.63 12.92 5.88
CA GLY A 192 9.93 13.54 5.66
C GLY A 192 9.99 14.42 4.41
N VAL A 193 10.94 15.35 4.43
CA VAL A 193 11.43 16.04 3.22
C VAL A 193 12.94 15.90 3.19
N THR A 194 13.52 15.33 2.14
CA THR A 194 14.98 15.33 2.01
C THR A 194 15.44 16.53 1.21
N LEU A 195 16.42 17.27 1.75
CA LEU A 195 17.09 18.36 1.05
C LEU A 195 18.57 18.04 0.89
N GLY A 196 19.15 18.29 -0.29
CA GLY A 196 20.59 18.22 -0.47
C GLY A 196 21.05 17.74 -1.85
N PRO A 197 22.28 17.21 -1.95
CA PRO A 197 23.34 17.27 -0.94
C PRO A 197 23.88 18.69 -0.71
N TYR A 198 23.63 19.63 -1.63
CA TYR A 198 24.20 20.97 -1.61
C TYR A 198 23.14 22.05 -1.84
N LEU A 199 23.42 23.26 -1.36
CA LEU A 199 22.85 24.48 -1.90
C LEU A 199 23.79 25.00 -2.99
N VAL A 200 23.33 24.97 -4.24
CA VAL A 200 24.11 25.40 -5.41
C VAL A 200 23.66 26.78 -5.85
N THR A 201 24.58 27.73 -5.93
CA THR A 201 24.25 29.11 -6.32
C THR A 201 23.93 29.21 -7.82
N PRO A 202 23.11 30.19 -8.26
CA PRO A 202 22.66 30.28 -9.65
C PRO A 202 23.78 30.35 -10.70
N ASP A 203 24.91 30.97 -10.39
CA ASP A 203 26.08 31.08 -11.29
C ASP A 203 26.70 29.73 -11.68
N GLU A 204 26.66 28.73 -10.80
CA GLU A 204 27.15 27.36 -11.11
C GLU A 204 26.21 26.61 -12.06
N LEU A 205 24.94 27.05 -12.12
CA LEU A 205 23.91 26.41 -12.91
C LEU A 205 23.68 27.10 -14.26
N GLU A 206 24.33 28.23 -14.51
CA GLU A 206 24.29 28.95 -15.80
C GLU A 206 24.59 28.04 -17.01
N PRO A 207 25.55 27.09 -16.96
CA PRO A 207 25.79 26.16 -18.07
C PRO A 207 24.59 25.28 -18.45
N TYR A 208 23.62 25.12 -17.54
CA TYR A 208 22.40 24.32 -17.73
C TYR A 208 21.18 25.18 -18.12
N ARG A 209 21.32 26.51 -18.21
CA ARG A 209 20.21 27.36 -18.65
C ARG A 209 20.00 27.27 -20.15
N ARG A 210 18.76 27.06 -20.58
CA ARG A 210 18.31 27.00 -21.98
C ARG A 210 17.03 27.81 -22.11
N ASP A 211 16.99 28.73 -23.07
CA ASP A 211 15.82 29.60 -23.33
C ASP A 211 15.27 30.30 -22.08
N GLY A 212 16.18 30.76 -21.21
CA GLY A 212 15.84 31.45 -19.96
C GLY A 212 15.36 30.54 -18.82
N ARG A 213 15.29 29.23 -19.03
CA ARG A 213 14.87 28.23 -18.04
C ARG A 213 16.05 27.37 -17.60
N LEU A 214 15.94 26.80 -16.41
CA LEU A 214 16.91 25.86 -15.88
C LEU A 214 16.54 24.45 -16.38
N ASP A 215 17.38 23.85 -17.23
CA ASP A 215 17.18 22.53 -17.84
C ASP A 215 18.14 21.50 -17.21
N LEU A 216 17.75 20.97 -16.04
CA LEU A 216 18.48 19.91 -15.36
C LEU A 216 17.85 18.57 -15.68
N ARG A 217 18.67 17.61 -16.10
CA ARG A 217 18.23 16.22 -16.19
C ARG A 217 18.13 15.63 -14.80
N VAL A 218 17.09 14.86 -14.59
CA VAL A 218 16.82 14.17 -13.33
C VAL A 218 16.65 12.68 -13.56
N THR A 219 17.00 11.86 -12.57
CA THR A 219 16.77 10.42 -12.60
C THR A 219 16.51 9.90 -11.19
N ALA A 220 15.45 9.12 -11.04
CA ALA A 220 15.08 8.46 -9.81
C ALA A 220 15.27 6.95 -9.91
N LEU A 221 15.90 6.36 -8.90
CA LEU A 221 16.15 4.94 -8.79
C LEU A 221 15.63 4.39 -7.46
N VAL A 222 15.11 3.16 -7.50
CA VAL A 222 14.82 2.35 -6.31
C VAL A 222 15.60 1.04 -6.45
N ASN A 223 16.42 0.71 -5.46
CA ASN A 223 17.27 -0.50 -5.47
C ASN A 223 18.07 -0.66 -6.78
N ASP A 224 18.72 0.44 -7.22
CA ASP A 224 19.48 0.54 -8.46
C ASP A 224 18.67 0.36 -9.77
N ARG A 225 17.36 0.14 -9.71
CA ARG A 225 16.45 0.15 -10.86
C ARG A 225 15.95 1.56 -11.13
N VAL A 226 16.08 2.03 -12.37
CA VAL A 226 15.51 3.31 -12.80
C VAL A 226 13.98 3.20 -12.78
N ILE A 227 13.35 4.07 -12.01
CA ILE A 227 11.89 4.23 -11.97
C ILE A 227 11.45 5.30 -12.98
N GLY A 228 12.16 6.42 -13.02
CA GLY A 228 11.80 7.55 -13.87
C GLY A 228 12.97 8.48 -14.17
N SER A 229 12.81 9.28 -15.21
CA SER A 229 13.76 10.33 -15.58
C SER A 229 13.04 11.44 -16.33
N GLY A 230 13.51 12.68 -16.19
CA GLY A 230 12.85 13.83 -16.78
C GLY A 230 13.74 15.05 -16.88
N SER A 231 13.13 16.23 -17.03
CA SER A 231 13.83 17.51 -17.01
C SER A 231 13.02 18.59 -16.31
N THR A 232 13.71 19.46 -15.56
CA THR A 232 13.13 20.66 -14.95
C THR A 232 12.67 21.71 -15.98
N ALA A 233 13.08 21.60 -17.25
CA ALA A 233 12.61 22.47 -18.32
C ALA A 233 11.10 22.30 -18.60
N GLN A 234 10.50 21.20 -18.16
CA GLN A 234 9.08 20.88 -18.35
C GLN A 234 8.15 21.58 -17.35
N MET A 235 8.66 22.42 -16.45
CA MET A 235 7.82 23.19 -15.53
C MET A 235 6.83 24.09 -16.30
N ASP A 236 5.54 23.92 -16.06
CA ASP A 236 4.49 24.80 -16.58
C ASP A 236 4.49 26.15 -15.86
N TRP A 237 4.76 26.15 -14.54
CA TRP A 237 4.95 27.35 -13.71
C TRP A 237 6.42 27.51 -13.33
N THR A 238 7.02 28.68 -13.55
CA THR A 238 8.42 28.92 -13.13
C THR A 238 8.53 29.21 -11.64
N PHE A 239 9.72 29.06 -11.06
CA PHE A 239 9.96 29.49 -9.68
C PHE A 239 9.63 30.97 -9.47
N GLY A 240 9.96 31.86 -10.40
CA GLY A 240 9.58 33.27 -10.31
C GLY A 240 8.07 33.50 -10.23
N GLU A 241 7.28 32.76 -11.01
CA GLU A 241 5.81 32.82 -10.97
C GLU A 241 5.26 32.33 -9.63
N VAL A 242 5.77 31.19 -9.16
CA VAL A 242 5.39 30.60 -7.86
C VAL A 242 5.76 31.52 -6.71
N ILE A 243 7.00 32.01 -6.65
CA ILE A 243 7.50 32.90 -5.59
C ILE A 243 6.74 34.23 -5.57
N SER A 244 6.45 34.80 -6.74
CA SER A 244 5.57 35.98 -6.86
C SER A 244 4.17 35.69 -6.32
N TYR A 245 3.63 34.49 -6.56
CA TYR A 245 2.32 34.11 -6.03
C TYR A 245 2.34 33.87 -4.52
N VAL A 246 3.30 33.09 -3.99
CA VAL A 246 3.34 32.73 -2.56
C VAL A 246 3.75 33.89 -1.65
N SER A 247 4.33 34.97 -2.19
CA SER A 247 4.63 36.20 -1.44
C SER A 247 3.45 37.17 -1.33
N ARG A 248 2.30 36.87 -1.96
CA ARG A 248 1.12 37.75 -1.90
C ARG A 248 0.56 37.82 -0.50
N GLY A 249 0.58 39.01 0.09
CA GLY A 249 0.07 39.28 1.44
C GLY A 249 0.95 38.76 2.58
N VAL A 250 2.12 38.17 2.30
CA VAL A 250 3.03 37.60 3.31
C VAL A 250 4.49 37.85 2.96
N THR A 251 5.32 38.21 3.95
CA THR A 251 6.76 38.37 3.78
C THR A 251 7.44 36.99 3.83
N LEU A 252 8.23 36.66 2.82
CA LEU A 252 9.10 35.47 2.81
C LEU A 252 10.33 35.71 3.70
N ALA A 253 10.86 34.63 4.28
CA ALA A 253 12.09 34.68 5.06
C ALA A 253 13.29 34.19 4.23
N PRO A 254 14.48 34.80 4.38
CA PRO A 254 15.70 34.19 3.89
C PRO A 254 15.86 32.77 4.47
N GLY A 255 16.05 31.79 3.59
CA GLY A 255 16.09 30.37 3.89
C GLY A 255 14.78 29.63 3.66
N ASP A 256 13.68 30.33 3.33
CA ASP A 256 12.45 29.67 2.86
C ASP A 256 12.77 28.77 1.65
N VAL A 257 12.20 27.57 1.65
CA VAL A 257 12.40 26.56 0.61
C VAL A 257 11.12 26.43 -0.20
N ILE A 258 11.23 26.61 -1.52
CA ILE A 258 10.12 26.49 -2.47
C ILE A 258 10.39 25.29 -3.36
N GLY A 259 9.64 24.21 -3.17
CA GLY A 259 9.72 22.99 -3.98
C GLY A 259 9.09 23.18 -5.36
N SER A 260 9.58 22.46 -6.36
CA SER A 260 9.07 22.53 -7.73
C SER A 260 7.80 21.72 -7.92
N GLY A 261 7.54 20.74 -7.06
CA GLY A 261 6.71 19.61 -7.41
C GLY A 261 7.49 18.59 -8.21
N THR A 262 6.93 17.39 -8.27
CA THR A 262 7.59 16.22 -8.83
C THR A 262 7.80 16.35 -10.33
N VAL A 263 9.02 16.08 -10.78
CA VAL A 263 9.30 15.94 -12.21
C VAL A 263 8.56 14.71 -12.72
N PRO A 264 7.77 14.80 -13.81
CA PRO A 264 6.95 13.69 -14.29
C PRO A 264 7.74 12.39 -14.43
N THR A 265 7.09 11.27 -14.11
CA THR A 265 7.63 9.89 -14.02
C THR A 265 8.54 9.60 -12.83
N CYS A 266 9.00 10.61 -12.09
CA CYS A 266 9.99 10.44 -11.01
C CYS A 266 9.33 10.25 -9.63
N THR A 267 8.27 9.45 -9.59
CA THR A 267 7.53 8.99 -8.40
C THR A 267 6.85 7.67 -8.75
N LEU A 268 6.54 6.80 -7.77
CA LEU A 268 5.94 5.49 -8.02
C LEU A 268 4.49 5.60 -8.48
N VAL A 269 3.68 6.47 -7.86
CA VAL A 269 2.23 6.54 -8.14
C VAL A 269 1.90 6.75 -9.63
N GLU A 270 2.76 7.44 -10.39
CA GLU A 270 2.57 7.65 -11.83
C GLU A 270 2.70 6.37 -12.67
N HIS A 271 3.29 5.31 -12.12
CA HIS A 271 3.42 3.99 -12.76
C HIS A 271 2.30 3.03 -12.35
N LEU A 272 1.40 3.43 -11.44
CA LEU A 272 0.24 2.62 -11.10
C LEU A 272 -0.75 2.66 -12.26
N ASN A 273 -1.06 1.50 -12.81
CA ASN A 273 -2.13 1.32 -13.78
C ASN A 273 -3.13 0.29 -13.25
N PRO A 274 -4.35 0.71 -12.85
CA PRO A 274 -5.36 -0.22 -12.35
C PRO A 274 -5.73 -1.36 -13.32
N ALA A 275 -5.50 -1.18 -14.62
CA ALA A 275 -5.76 -2.19 -15.65
C ALA A 275 -4.54 -3.07 -16.01
N ALA A 276 -3.39 -2.83 -15.37
CA ALA A 276 -2.15 -3.59 -15.57
C ALA A 276 -1.29 -3.52 -14.30
N LEU A 277 -1.85 -3.97 -13.17
CA LEU A 277 -1.20 -3.91 -11.86
C LEU A 277 0.14 -4.64 -11.84
N GLU A 278 0.30 -5.70 -12.64
CA GLU A 278 1.54 -6.46 -12.79
C GLU A 278 2.71 -5.63 -13.36
N SER A 279 2.43 -4.48 -13.97
CA SER A 279 3.44 -3.55 -14.49
C SER A 279 3.93 -2.53 -13.46
N PHE A 280 3.20 -2.38 -12.35
CA PHE A 280 3.56 -1.46 -11.28
C PHE A 280 4.83 -1.96 -10.58
N PRO A 281 5.88 -1.11 -10.41
CA PRO A 281 7.11 -1.52 -9.73
C PRO A 281 6.93 -1.88 -8.24
N GLY A 282 5.78 -1.61 -7.65
CA GLY A 282 5.50 -1.78 -6.23
C GLY A 282 5.69 -0.48 -5.44
N TRP A 283 5.11 -0.43 -4.24
CA TRP A 283 5.37 0.63 -3.26
C TRP A 283 6.70 0.37 -2.54
N LEU A 284 7.21 1.38 -1.84
CA LEU A 284 8.44 1.23 -1.05
C LEU A 284 8.20 0.36 0.19
N HIS A 285 9.20 -0.44 0.54
CA HIS A 285 9.25 -1.31 1.72
C HIS A 285 10.43 -0.96 2.65
N ASP A 286 10.47 -1.55 3.85
CA ASP A 286 11.62 -1.41 4.74
C ASP A 286 12.89 -1.94 4.07
N GLY A 287 13.97 -1.17 4.14
CA GLY A 287 15.24 -1.55 3.52
C GLY A 287 15.43 -1.09 2.07
N ASP A 288 14.37 -0.66 1.37
CA ASP A 288 14.49 -0.11 0.02
C ASP A 288 15.38 1.13 -0.01
N VAL A 289 16.18 1.25 -1.06
CA VAL A 289 17.10 2.38 -1.27
C VAL A 289 16.59 3.26 -2.39
N VAL A 290 16.23 4.49 -2.07
CA VAL A 290 15.88 5.52 -3.06
C VAL A 290 17.12 6.37 -3.36
N THR A 291 17.50 6.47 -4.64
CA THR A 291 18.62 7.31 -5.11
C THR A 291 18.11 8.32 -6.12
N LEU A 292 18.31 9.61 -5.86
CA LEU A 292 17.83 10.69 -6.71
C LEU A 292 19.00 11.53 -7.22
N ARG A 293 19.11 11.64 -8.54
CA ARG A 293 20.19 12.36 -9.24
C ARG A 293 19.64 13.55 -9.98
N VAL A 294 20.32 14.69 -9.85
CA VAL A 294 20.02 15.90 -10.62
C VAL A 294 21.32 16.53 -11.10
N ASP A 295 21.40 16.77 -12.41
CA ASP A 295 22.54 17.44 -13.03
C ASP A 295 22.85 18.77 -12.32
N GLY A 296 24.14 19.05 -12.10
CA GLY A 296 24.59 20.24 -11.38
C GLY A 296 24.39 20.22 -9.86
N LEU A 297 23.31 19.62 -9.36
CA LEU A 297 22.94 19.61 -7.93
C LEU A 297 23.50 18.42 -7.14
N GLY A 298 23.72 17.26 -7.77
CA GLY A 298 24.35 16.09 -7.16
C GLY A 298 23.42 14.90 -7.01
N GLU A 299 23.58 14.16 -5.91
CA GLU A 299 22.84 12.93 -5.63
C GLU A 299 22.44 12.86 -4.16
N THR A 300 21.22 12.40 -3.90
CA THR A 300 20.75 11.96 -2.57
C THR A 300 20.50 10.45 -2.61
N ARG A 301 20.72 9.77 -1.48
CA ARG A 301 20.50 8.33 -1.33
C ARG A 301 20.00 8.01 0.07
N GLN A 302 18.75 7.58 0.20
CA GLN A 302 18.10 7.30 1.47
C GLN A 302 17.69 5.82 1.53
N THR A 303 17.87 5.18 2.69
CA THR A 303 17.25 3.88 2.93
C THR A 303 15.93 4.09 3.66
N VAL A 304 14.86 3.49 3.16
CA VAL A 304 13.55 3.51 3.80
C VAL A 304 13.60 2.63 5.07
N ARG A 305 12.98 3.12 6.14
CA ARG A 305 12.92 2.45 7.45
C ARG A 305 11.50 2.36 7.97
N ALA A 306 11.05 1.16 8.31
CA ALA A 306 9.75 0.95 8.94
C ALA A 306 9.58 1.81 10.19
N SER A 307 8.40 2.40 10.33
CA SER A 307 7.96 3.09 11.55
C SER A 307 7.06 2.18 12.39
N ALA A 308 6.97 2.46 13.68
CA ALA A 308 6.00 1.78 14.54
C ALA A 308 4.56 2.07 14.09
N ALA A 309 3.67 1.10 14.26
CA ALA A 309 2.25 1.27 13.99
C ALA A 309 1.67 2.46 14.80
N PRO A 310 0.78 3.27 14.20
CA PRO A 310 0.19 4.40 14.90
C PRO A 310 -0.78 3.93 15.98
N HIS A 311 -0.93 4.72 17.03
CA HIS A 311 -1.98 4.48 18.02
C HIS A 311 -3.35 4.78 17.40
N ARG A 312 -4.23 3.76 17.36
CA ARG A 312 -5.61 3.95 16.88
C ARG A 312 -6.36 4.94 17.77
N LEU A 313 -7.03 5.90 17.13
CA LEU A 313 -7.99 6.78 17.79
C LEU A 313 -9.33 6.05 17.92
N ALA A 314 -10.09 6.37 18.96
CA ALA A 314 -11.44 5.86 19.10
C ALA A 314 -12.34 6.43 18.00
N ASP A 315 -13.15 5.57 17.37
CA ASP A 315 -14.10 5.98 16.34
C ASP A 315 -15.09 7.00 16.89
N ARG A 316 -15.34 8.05 16.10
CA ARG A 316 -16.37 9.05 16.39
C ARG A 316 -17.67 8.54 15.77
N PRO A 317 -18.76 8.41 16.54
CA PRO A 317 -20.05 8.02 15.96
C PRO A 317 -20.50 9.12 14.98
N ASN A 318 -20.88 8.72 13.77
CA ASN A 318 -21.54 9.60 12.82
C ASN A 318 -23.05 9.63 13.16
N PRO A 319 -23.60 10.74 13.67
CA PRO A 319 -25.02 10.82 14.07
C PRO A 319 -25.98 10.67 12.88
N ASP A 320 -25.50 10.89 11.65
CA ASP A 320 -26.28 10.78 10.42
C ASP A 320 -26.16 9.39 9.77
N ALA A 321 -25.26 8.53 10.28
CA ALA A 321 -25.19 7.16 9.82
C ALA A 321 -26.43 6.38 10.29
N GLY A 322 -27.06 5.65 9.38
CA GLY A 322 -28.14 4.73 9.74
C GLY A 322 -27.64 3.69 10.76
N PRO A 323 -28.54 3.07 11.55
CA PRO A 323 -28.15 2.00 12.45
C PRO A 323 -27.50 0.87 11.64
N GLY A 324 -26.23 0.56 11.94
CA GLY A 324 -25.56 -0.60 11.35
C GLY A 324 -26.37 -1.86 11.66
N THR A 325 -26.65 -2.67 10.64
CA THR A 325 -27.27 -3.97 10.85
C THR A 325 -26.23 -4.89 11.49
N ALA A 326 -26.54 -5.42 12.67
CA ALA A 326 -25.67 -6.44 13.27
C ALA A 326 -25.59 -7.61 12.30
N ARG A 327 -24.41 -7.81 11.71
CA ARG A 327 -24.13 -8.93 10.83
C ARG A 327 -23.99 -10.18 11.72
N VAL A 328 -24.89 -11.14 11.52
CA VAL A 328 -24.96 -12.35 12.35
C VAL A 328 -25.11 -13.54 11.42
N ASN A 329 -24.10 -14.41 11.42
CA ASN A 329 -24.20 -15.72 10.82
C ASN A 329 -25.11 -16.61 11.67
N ARG A 330 -26.14 -17.18 11.04
CA ARG A 330 -27.19 -17.98 11.71
C ARG A 330 -27.07 -19.47 11.46
N ALA A 331 -26.01 -19.91 10.79
CA ALA A 331 -25.79 -21.34 10.56
C ALA A 331 -25.59 -22.10 11.88
N LEU A 332 -26.00 -23.36 11.87
CA LEU A 332 -25.78 -24.25 13.00
C LEU A 332 -24.28 -24.54 13.16
N ALA A 333 -23.81 -24.46 14.39
CA ALA A 333 -22.41 -24.67 14.73
C ALA A 333 -22.23 -25.92 15.60
N LYS A 334 -21.26 -26.78 15.26
CA LYS A 334 -20.91 -27.96 16.07
C LYS A 334 -20.12 -27.61 17.33
N VAL A 335 -19.38 -26.52 17.29
CA VAL A 335 -18.68 -25.91 18.43
C VAL A 335 -19.13 -24.46 18.56
N PRO A 336 -18.96 -23.80 19.72
CA PRO A 336 -19.32 -22.40 19.88
C PRO A 336 -18.65 -21.52 18.81
N TYR A 337 -19.43 -20.82 17.99
CA TYR A 337 -18.89 -19.91 16.99
C TYR A 337 -18.57 -18.56 17.62
N THR A 338 -17.44 -18.51 18.32
CA THR A 338 -16.93 -17.33 19.02
C THR A 338 -15.46 -17.15 18.70
N ARG A 339 -14.98 -15.91 18.59
CA ARG A 339 -13.56 -15.62 18.33
C ARG A 339 -12.63 -16.40 19.27
N GLY A 340 -11.73 -17.22 18.72
CA GLY A 340 -10.77 -17.98 19.51
C GLY A 340 -10.49 -19.40 18.99
N LEU A 341 -9.69 -20.13 19.77
CA LEU A 341 -9.28 -21.51 19.50
C LEU A 341 -10.26 -22.51 20.12
N HIS A 342 -10.76 -23.43 19.33
CA HIS A 342 -11.73 -24.46 19.75
C HIS A 342 -11.20 -25.85 19.46
N ASP A 343 -11.37 -26.75 20.44
CA ASP A 343 -11.12 -28.19 20.24
C ASP A 343 -12.25 -28.78 19.38
N VAL A 344 -11.90 -29.42 18.27
CA VAL A 344 -12.87 -30.00 17.34
C VAL A 344 -12.75 -31.52 17.22
N ALA A 345 -11.57 -32.09 17.54
CA ALA A 345 -11.31 -33.51 17.65
C ALA A 345 -9.98 -33.76 18.40
N ASP A 346 -9.60 -35.03 18.58
CA ASP A 346 -8.37 -35.41 19.28
C ASP A 346 -7.13 -34.71 18.69
N LYS A 347 -6.59 -33.76 19.46
CA LYS A 347 -5.45 -32.91 19.08
C LYS A 347 -5.63 -32.19 17.74
N VAL A 348 -6.85 -31.78 17.44
CA VAL A 348 -7.19 -30.94 16.28
C VAL A 348 -8.03 -29.76 16.76
N TRP A 349 -7.63 -28.56 16.36
CA TRP A 349 -8.28 -27.32 16.75
C TRP A 349 -8.66 -26.48 15.54
N ALA A 350 -9.73 -25.71 15.69
CA ALA A 350 -10.13 -24.65 14.76
C ALA A 350 -9.98 -23.29 15.44
N TRP A 351 -9.26 -22.37 14.79
CA TRP A 351 -9.32 -20.95 15.11
C TRP A 351 -10.49 -20.34 14.35
N THR A 352 -11.44 -19.72 15.06
CA THR A 352 -12.64 -19.17 14.43
C THR A 352 -12.75 -17.67 14.62
N LEU A 353 -13.29 -16.97 13.61
CA LEU A 353 -13.52 -15.53 13.62
C LEU A 353 -14.94 -15.20 13.15
N PRO A 354 -15.91 -15.03 14.06
CA PRO A 354 -17.23 -14.53 13.70
C PRO A 354 -17.17 -13.10 13.17
N ASP A 355 -18.04 -12.72 12.23
CA ASP A 355 -19.18 -13.49 11.72
C ASP A 355 -18.87 -14.45 10.57
N GLY A 356 -17.64 -14.44 10.04
CA GLY A 356 -17.24 -15.26 8.88
C GLY A 356 -17.47 -14.57 7.54
N GLY A 357 -17.74 -13.26 7.54
CA GLY A 357 -17.80 -12.47 6.31
C GLY A 357 -16.40 -12.18 5.73
N TYR A 358 -16.32 -11.17 4.85
CA TYR A 358 -15.06 -10.72 4.25
C TYR A 358 -13.88 -10.63 5.23
N GLY A 359 -12.81 -11.37 4.95
CA GLY A 359 -11.55 -11.33 5.71
C GLY A 359 -11.57 -12.05 7.06
N TRP A 360 -12.74 -12.48 7.53
CA TRP A 360 -12.92 -13.22 8.77
C TRP A 360 -12.90 -14.71 8.49
N SER A 361 -11.72 -15.23 8.16
CA SER A 361 -11.49 -16.65 7.87
C SER A 361 -11.20 -17.44 9.15
N ASN A 362 -11.44 -18.74 9.09
CA ASN A 362 -10.98 -19.71 10.07
C ASN A 362 -9.63 -20.29 9.65
N ALA A 363 -8.90 -20.78 10.65
CA ALA A 363 -7.66 -21.52 10.45
C ALA A 363 -7.65 -22.79 11.30
N GLY A 364 -6.69 -23.68 11.07
CA GLY A 364 -6.61 -24.98 11.72
C GLY A 364 -5.27 -25.27 12.38
N LEU A 365 -5.28 -26.10 13.43
CA LEU A 365 -4.07 -26.67 14.02
C LEU A 365 -4.25 -28.17 14.20
N VAL A 366 -3.32 -28.96 13.65
CA VAL A 366 -3.28 -30.42 13.79
C VAL A 366 -1.98 -30.79 14.48
N ALA A 367 -2.04 -31.34 15.69
CA ALA A 367 -0.84 -31.75 16.43
C ALA A 367 -0.63 -33.27 16.40
N GLY A 368 0.63 -33.67 16.19
CA GLY A 368 1.15 -35.01 16.42
C GLY A 368 2.11 -35.06 17.61
N GLU A 369 3.00 -36.04 17.64
CA GLU A 369 4.07 -36.11 18.64
C GLU A 369 5.22 -35.15 18.30
N GLY A 370 5.35 -34.06 19.08
CA GLY A 370 6.48 -33.12 18.95
C GLY A 370 6.45 -32.24 17.70
N ALA A 371 5.36 -32.22 16.95
CA ALA A 371 5.19 -31.43 15.73
C ALA A 371 3.71 -31.12 15.49
N SER A 372 3.43 -29.97 14.88
CA SER A 372 2.10 -29.57 14.41
C SER A 372 2.13 -29.08 12.96
N LEU A 373 0.99 -29.22 12.30
CA LEU A 373 0.65 -28.60 11.02
C LEU A 373 -0.36 -27.48 11.28
N LEU A 374 -0.04 -26.27 10.83
CA LEU A 374 -0.98 -25.16 10.73
C LEU A 374 -1.73 -25.26 9.39
N VAL A 375 -3.02 -24.94 9.38
CA VAL A 375 -3.81 -24.79 8.15
C VAL A 375 -4.22 -23.32 8.06
N ASP A 376 -3.66 -22.62 7.08
CA ASP A 376 -3.79 -21.19 6.81
C ASP A 376 -3.27 -20.23 7.89
N THR A 377 -2.91 -19.04 7.45
CA THR A 377 -2.77 -17.86 8.31
C THR A 377 -3.98 -16.95 8.15
N LEU A 378 -3.91 -15.67 8.54
CA LEU A 378 -5.06 -14.76 8.55
C LEU A 378 -4.77 -13.46 7.78
N PHE A 379 -5.82 -12.64 7.61
CA PHE A 379 -5.84 -11.51 6.68
C PHE A 379 -4.88 -10.37 6.97
N ASP A 380 -4.47 -10.23 8.22
CA ASP A 380 -3.46 -9.29 8.63
C ASP A 380 -2.51 -9.87 9.69
N LEU A 381 -1.44 -9.12 9.97
CA LEU A 381 -0.41 -9.51 10.91
C LEU A 381 -0.92 -9.52 12.36
N ALA A 382 -1.87 -8.67 12.72
CA ALA A 382 -2.39 -8.57 14.08
C ALA A 382 -3.23 -9.81 14.43
N LEU A 383 -4.15 -10.19 13.54
CA LEU A 383 -4.98 -11.38 13.66
C LEU A 383 -4.13 -12.65 13.69
N THR A 384 -3.14 -12.75 12.81
CA THR A 384 -2.25 -13.91 12.78
C THR A 384 -1.43 -14.01 14.07
N ARG A 385 -0.89 -12.91 14.61
CA ARG A 385 -0.18 -12.91 15.91
C ARG A 385 -1.08 -13.33 17.05
N GLU A 386 -2.32 -12.87 17.07
CA GLU A 386 -3.30 -13.27 18.08
C GLU A 386 -3.57 -14.78 18.03
N MET A 387 -3.81 -15.32 16.84
CA MET A 387 -4.02 -16.75 16.63
C MET A 387 -2.81 -17.57 17.08
N LEU A 388 -1.61 -17.23 16.62
CA LEU A 388 -0.38 -17.94 16.99
C LEU A 388 -0.13 -17.90 18.50
N THR A 389 -0.46 -16.78 19.15
CA THR A 389 -0.38 -16.65 20.61
C THR A 389 -1.37 -17.58 21.31
N ALA A 390 -2.61 -17.67 20.82
CA ALA A 390 -3.62 -18.54 21.39
C ALA A 390 -3.31 -20.04 21.18
N MET A 391 -2.58 -20.39 20.12
CA MET A 391 -2.11 -21.75 19.85
C MET A 391 -0.87 -22.16 20.67
N GLN A 392 -0.18 -21.20 21.30
CA GLN A 392 1.06 -21.42 22.05
C GLN A 392 0.98 -22.52 23.14
N PRO A 393 -0.13 -22.69 23.90
CA PRO A 393 -0.25 -23.78 24.86
C PRO A 393 -0.08 -25.17 24.25
N VAL A 394 -0.48 -25.35 22.99
CA VAL A 394 -0.27 -26.60 22.23
C VAL A 394 1.13 -26.60 21.63
N THR A 395 1.48 -25.54 20.92
CA THR A 395 2.70 -25.51 20.07
C THR A 395 4.00 -25.42 20.87
N SER A 396 3.94 -25.07 22.16
CA SER A 396 5.09 -25.18 23.06
C SER A 396 5.60 -26.61 23.24
N SER A 397 4.72 -27.61 23.12
CA SER A 397 5.04 -29.04 23.22
C SER A 397 5.10 -29.76 21.87
N ALA A 398 4.36 -29.23 20.88
CA ALA A 398 4.31 -29.72 19.52
C ALA A 398 4.47 -28.53 18.54
N PRO A 399 5.69 -28.02 18.33
CA PRO A 399 5.93 -26.82 17.52
C PRO A 399 5.35 -26.95 16.11
N ILE A 400 4.91 -25.82 15.56
CA ILE A 400 4.51 -25.76 14.14
C ILE A 400 5.77 -26.06 13.32
N THR A 401 5.71 -27.10 12.51
CA THR A 401 6.81 -27.53 11.62
C THR A 401 6.41 -27.45 10.16
N HIS A 402 5.10 -27.50 9.91
CA HIS A 402 4.49 -27.41 8.59
C HIS A 402 3.34 -26.42 8.65
N ALA A 403 3.09 -25.75 7.53
CA ALA A 403 1.84 -25.02 7.29
C ALA A 403 1.31 -25.40 5.91
N LEU A 404 0.02 -25.74 5.80
CA LEU A 404 -0.66 -25.76 4.51
C LEU A 404 -1.33 -24.41 4.30
N ILE A 405 -1.12 -23.81 3.13
CA ILE A 405 -1.93 -22.73 2.60
C ILE A 405 -2.93 -23.32 1.61
N THR A 406 -4.22 -23.15 1.89
CA THR A 406 -5.30 -23.78 1.14
C THR A 406 -5.49 -23.14 -0.23
N HIS A 407 -5.41 -21.81 -0.32
CA HIS A 407 -5.57 -21.03 -1.54
C HIS A 407 -4.95 -19.63 -1.39
N SER A 408 -4.98 -18.81 -2.46
CA SER A 408 -4.14 -17.61 -2.59
C SER A 408 -4.71 -16.33 -1.96
N ASN A 409 -5.94 -16.35 -1.43
CA ASN A 409 -6.52 -15.12 -0.86
C ASN A 409 -5.73 -14.63 0.36
N GLY A 410 -5.78 -13.31 0.55
CA GLY A 410 -5.03 -12.65 1.61
C GLY A 410 -5.37 -13.12 3.02
N ASP A 411 -6.65 -13.46 3.26
CA ASP A 411 -7.16 -13.98 4.53
C ASP A 411 -6.70 -15.38 4.88
N HIS A 412 -5.86 -15.99 4.04
CA HIS A 412 -5.21 -17.27 4.29
C HIS A 412 -3.67 -17.18 4.22
N THR A 413 -3.11 -16.07 3.71
CA THR A 413 -1.70 -15.98 3.29
C THR A 413 -0.90 -14.83 3.90
N HIS A 414 -1.53 -13.70 4.24
CA HIS A 414 -0.82 -12.49 4.66
C HIS A 414 -0.04 -12.66 5.97
N GLY A 415 -0.45 -13.60 6.81
CA GLY A 415 0.24 -13.91 8.05
C GLY A 415 1.47 -14.80 7.90
N ASN A 416 1.76 -15.35 6.72
CA ASN A 416 2.80 -16.37 6.52
C ASN A 416 4.19 -15.90 6.97
N GLN A 417 4.50 -14.60 6.85
CA GLN A 417 5.78 -14.02 7.27
C GLN A 417 6.06 -14.17 8.78
N LEU A 418 5.01 -14.38 9.59
CA LEU A 418 5.13 -14.51 11.05
C LEU A 418 5.50 -15.93 11.47
N LEU A 419 5.44 -16.90 10.56
CA LEU A 419 5.89 -18.26 10.82
C LEU A 419 7.41 -18.29 10.88
N ASP A 420 7.98 -19.08 11.80
CA ASP A 420 9.42 -19.24 11.91
C ASP A 420 10.01 -19.70 10.55
N PRO A 421 11.20 -19.23 10.15
CA PRO A 421 11.82 -19.63 8.88
C PRO A 421 12.03 -21.15 8.72
N SER A 422 12.07 -21.91 9.83
CA SER A 422 12.16 -23.37 9.79
C SER A 422 10.84 -24.09 9.50
N VAL A 423 9.70 -23.40 9.58
CA VAL A 423 8.39 -23.95 9.21
C VAL A 423 8.36 -24.15 7.70
N ARG A 424 8.05 -25.36 7.24
CA ARG A 424 7.86 -25.63 5.81
C ARG A 424 6.45 -25.24 5.39
N ILE A 425 6.32 -24.25 4.51
CA ILE A 425 5.05 -23.86 3.92
C ILE A 425 4.78 -24.73 2.68
N ILE A 426 3.59 -25.34 2.65
CA ILE A 426 3.12 -26.20 1.57
C ILE A 426 1.91 -25.53 0.93
N ALA A 427 1.84 -25.53 -0.39
CA ALA A 427 0.66 -25.08 -1.14
C ALA A 427 0.51 -25.87 -2.45
N ALA A 428 -0.68 -25.86 -3.06
CA ALA A 428 -0.79 -26.34 -4.43
C ALA A 428 0.03 -25.44 -5.38
N GLN A 429 0.53 -25.99 -6.50
CA GLN A 429 1.32 -25.21 -7.45
C GLN A 429 0.59 -23.95 -7.92
N GLY A 430 -0.70 -24.06 -8.27
CA GLY A 430 -1.51 -22.90 -8.69
C GLY A 430 -1.68 -21.85 -7.59
N THR A 431 -1.77 -22.27 -6.32
CA THR A 431 -1.84 -21.35 -5.17
C THR A 431 -0.54 -20.58 -5.02
N ALA A 432 0.60 -21.25 -5.12
CA ALA A 432 1.91 -20.61 -5.06
C ALA A 432 2.13 -19.64 -6.23
N ASP A 433 1.66 -20.01 -7.43
CA ASP A 433 1.73 -19.16 -8.62
C ASP A 433 0.86 -17.91 -8.45
N GLU A 434 -0.36 -18.02 -7.91
CA GLU A 434 -1.22 -16.88 -7.63
C GLU A 434 -0.67 -15.98 -6.52
N ILE A 435 -0.05 -16.52 -5.46
CA ILE A 435 0.62 -15.69 -4.44
C ILE A 435 1.79 -14.90 -5.06
N ALA A 436 2.53 -15.49 -6.00
CA ALA A 436 3.67 -14.85 -6.64
C ALA A 436 3.29 -13.74 -7.64
N HIS A 437 2.11 -13.81 -8.24
CA HIS A 437 1.69 -12.91 -9.32
C HIS A 437 0.37 -12.18 -9.05
N GLY A 438 -0.21 -12.38 -7.87
CA GLY A 438 -1.48 -11.81 -7.45
C GLY A 438 -1.35 -10.34 -7.09
N MET A 439 -2.49 -9.77 -6.67
CA MET A 439 -2.52 -8.40 -6.17
C MET A 439 -1.66 -8.29 -4.90
N ALA A 440 -0.74 -7.33 -4.90
CA ALA A 440 0.09 -7.07 -3.72
C ALA A 440 -0.78 -6.64 -2.52
N PRO A 441 -0.54 -7.13 -1.29
CA PRO A 441 -1.39 -6.89 -0.12
C PRO A 441 -1.64 -5.41 0.16
N GLU A 442 -0.63 -4.58 -0.05
CA GLU A 442 -0.72 -3.15 0.15
C GLU A 442 -1.79 -2.51 -0.76
N MET A 443 -2.07 -3.05 -1.95
CA MET A 443 -3.14 -2.54 -2.81
C MET A 443 -4.54 -2.66 -2.17
N LEU A 444 -4.75 -3.55 -1.21
CA LEU A 444 -5.99 -3.64 -0.45
C LEU A 444 -6.21 -2.43 0.47
N ALA A 445 -5.15 -1.69 0.84
CA ALA A 445 -5.28 -0.41 1.53
C ALA A 445 -6.10 0.59 0.69
N MET A 446 -6.10 0.49 -0.65
CA MET A 446 -6.97 1.30 -1.51
C MET A 446 -8.44 1.14 -1.12
N VAL A 447 -8.86 -0.09 -0.84
CA VAL A 447 -10.25 -0.40 -0.46
C VAL A 447 -10.59 0.30 0.84
N GLN A 448 -9.59 0.62 1.68
CA GLN A 448 -9.71 1.34 2.96
C GLN A 448 -9.49 2.87 2.87
N THR A 449 -8.99 3.42 1.76
CA THR A 449 -8.73 4.86 1.64
C THR A 449 -9.46 5.54 0.48
N ALA A 450 -9.80 4.81 -0.57
CA ALA A 450 -10.44 5.38 -1.75
C ALA A 450 -11.87 5.87 -1.47
N ASN A 451 -12.25 6.95 -2.14
CA ASN A 451 -13.64 7.38 -2.24
C ASN A 451 -14.27 6.71 -3.46
N LEU A 452 -15.09 5.68 -3.19
CA LEU A 452 -15.78 4.88 -4.20
C LEU A 452 -17.22 5.39 -4.45
N GLY A 453 -17.53 6.63 -4.03
CA GLY A 453 -18.86 7.19 -4.07
C GLY A 453 -19.71 6.85 -2.84
N PRO A 454 -20.95 7.34 -2.77
CA PRO A 454 -21.76 7.35 -1.55
C PRO A 454 -22.24 5.97 -1.08
N VAL A 455 -22.22 4.96 -1.95
CA VAL A 455 -22.68 3.59 -1.63
C VAL A 455 -21.50 2.66 -1.36
N ALA A 456 -20.53 2.60 -2.28
CA ALA A 456 -19.41 1.67 -2.16
C ALA A 456 -18.39 2.07 -1.09
N THR A 457 -18.22 3.37 -0.79
CA THR A 457 -17.31 3.81 0.28
C THR A 457 -17.72 3.27 1.66
N PRO A 458 -18.96 3.51 2.17
CA PRO A 458 -19.34 2.96 3.47
C PRO A 458 -19.36 1.43 3.46
N TYR A 459 -19.75 0.79 2.36
CA TYR A 459 -19.68 -0.67 2.21
C TYR A 459 -18.26 -1.23 2.37
N ALA A 460 -17.28 -0.61 1.71
CA ALA A 460 -15.88 -1.01 1.78
C ALA A 460 -15.28 -0.74 3.18
N ARG A 461 -15.62 0.40 3.81
CA ARG A 461 -15.17 0.72 5.17
C ARG A 461 -15.72 -0.25 6.22
N ASP A 462 -16.99 -0.64 6.10
CA ASP A 462 -17.63 -1.62 6.98
C ASP A 462 -16.96 -3.01 6.88
N ARG A 463 -16.58 -3.44 5.68
CA ARG A 463 -16.00 -4.78 5.46
C ARG A 463 -14.50 -4.84 5.73
N PHE A 464 -13.75 -3.82 5.32
CA PHE A 464 -12.29 -3.87 5.30
C PHE A 464 -11.62 -2.93 6.30
N GLY A 465 -12.31 -1.92 6.83
CA GLY A 465 -11.71 -0.89 7.69
C GLY A 465 -11.17 -1.38 9.03
N HIS A 466 -11.46 -2.63 9.40
CA HIS A 466 -10.98 -3.23 10.65
C HIS A 466 -9.55 -3.77 10.55
N PHE A 467 -9.13 -4.19 9.36
CA PHE A 467 -7.85 -4.84 9.10
C PHE A 467 -6.71 -3.83 8.95
N ASP A 468 -5.47 -4.29 9.14
CA ASP A 468 -4.26 -3.49 8.92
C ASP A 468 -3.38 -4.15 7.85
N PHE A 469 -3.37 -3.59 6.64
CA PHE A 469 -2.58 -4.12 5.52
C PHE A 469 -1.15 -3.57 5.47
N SER A 470 -0.73 -2.75 6.43
CA SER A 470 0.63 -2.21 6.45
C SER A 470 1.67 -3.26 6.87
N GLY A 471 2.86 -3.20 6.27
CA GLY A 471 4.01 -4.05 6.64
C GLY A 471 3.88 -5.53 6.29
N ILE A 472 2.92 -5.90 5.45
CA ILE A 472 2.76 -7.27 4.96
C ILE A 472 3.78 -7.53 3.85
N GLU A 473 4.61 -8.55 4.04
CA GLU A 473 5.53 -9.10 3.05
C GLU A 473 5.10 -10.54 2.74
N LEU A 474 4.81 -10.84 1.47
CA LEU A 474 4.35 -12.16 1.08
C LEU A 474 5.46 -13.22 1.23
N ARG A 475 5.23 -14.20 2.12
CA ARG A 475 6.02 -15.42 2.22
C ARG A 475 5.28 -16.56 1.50
N ASN A 476 5.84 -17.01 0.38
CA ASN A 476 5.27 -18.06 -0.46
C ASN A 476 5.67 -19.48 0.02
N ALA A 477 5.15 -20.51 -0.63
CA ALA A 477 5.38 -21.92 -0.31
C ALA A 477 6.83 -22.35 -0.56
N ASP A 478 7.36 -23.16 0.36
CA ASP A 478 8.67 -23.82 0.25
C ASP A 478 8.57 -25.15 -0.52
N GLN A 479 7.37 -25.75 -0.54
CA GLN A 479 7.07 -27.01 -1.23
C GLN A 479 5.72 -26.91 -1.91
N THR A 480 5.65 -27.27 -3.20
CA THR A 480 4.39 -27.34 -3.94
C THR A 480 3.94 -28.78 -4.18
N PHE A 481 2.65 -28.96 -4.48
CA PHE A 481 2.08 -30.21 -4.97
C PHE A 481 1.00 -29.95 -6.03
N ASP A 482 0.71 -30.94 -6.88
CA ASP A 482 -0.24 -30.76 -7.98
C ASP A 482 -1.66 -31.18 -7.61
N ARG A 483 -1.84 -32.45 -7.21
CA ARG A 483 -3.16 -33.05 -6.93
C ARG A 483 -3.33 -33.49 -5.51
N ASP A 484 -2.43 -34.34 -5.03
CA ASP A 484 -2.47 -34.89 -3.68
C ASP A 484 -1.07 -34.99 -3.08
N LEU A 485 -1.00 -34.85 -1.77
CA LEU A 485 0.22 -35.02 -0.99
C LEU A 485 -0.15 -35.52 0.40
N THR A 486 0.47 -36.60 0.86
CA THR A 486 0.37 -37.05 2.25
C THR A 486 1.58 -36.54 3.04
N VAL A 487 1.33 -35.89 4.17
CA VAL A 487 2.33 -35.39 5.10
C VAL A 487 2.20 -36.15 6.42
N GLU A 488 3.34 -36.50 7.01
CA GLU A 488 3.41 -37.08 8.36
C GLU A 488 3.81 -36.01 9.37
N VAL A 489 2.94 -35.75 10.33
CA VAL A 489 3.10 -34.71 11.36
C VAL A 489 3.24 -35.40 12.71
N GLY A 490 4.47 -35.59 13.19
CA GLY A 490 4.71 -36.25 14.49
C GLY A 490 4.07 -37.66 14.58
N GLY A 491 4.12 -38.43 13.49
CA GLY A 491 3.52 -39.77 13.40
C GLY A 491 2.03 -39.81 13.08
N ARG A 492 1.40 -38.65 12.83
CA ARG A 492 0.02 -38.53 12.36
C ARG A 492 -0.01 -38.27 10.86
N ARG A 493 -0.75 -39.10 10.13
CA ARG A 493 -1.02 -38.94 8.70
C ARG A 493 -1.98 -37.79 8.45
N VAL A 494 -1.61 -36.90 7.53
CA VAL A 494 -2.46 -35.81 7.03
C VAL A 494 -2.46 -35.84 5.50
N ASP A 495 -3.65 -35.91 4.90
CA ASP A 495 -3.80 -35.93 3.44
C ASP A 495 -4.20 -34.54 2.93
N LEU A 496 -3.46 -34.02 1.97
CA LEU A 496 -3.69 -32.74 1.31
C LEU A 496 -4.21 -33.02 -0.10
N LEU A 497 -5.32 -32.39 -0.48
CA LEU A 497 -5.96 -32.60 -1.78
C LEU A 497 -6.23 -31.25 -2.43
N ASN A 498 -5.70 -31.01 -3.62
CA ASN A 498 -6.06 -29.87 -4.44
C ASN A 498 -7.28 -30.23 -5.29
N LEU A 499 -8.39 -29.56 -5.04
CA LEU A 499 -9.69 -29.78 -5.69
C LEU A 499 -10.06 -28.63 -6.64
N GLY A 500 -9.18 -27.62 -6.77
CA GLY A 500 -9.36 -26.50 -7.69
C GLY A 500 -9.01 -26.86 -9.16
N PRO A 501 -9.23 -25.92 -10.10
CA PRO A 501 -9.74 -24.56 -9.87
C PRO A 501 -11.24 -24.56 -9.53
N ALA A 502 -11.62 -23.75 -8.54
CA ALA A 502 -12.99 -23.57 -8.08
C ALA A 502 -13.19 -22.16 -7.52
N HIS A 503 -12.78 -21.91 -6.28
CA HIS A 503 -12.84 -20.58 -5.68
C HIS A 503 -11.75 -19.68 -6.28
N THR A 504 -10.52 -20.19 -6.31
CA THR A 504 -9.34 -19.62 -6.99
C THR A 504 -8.79 -20.58 -8.05
N ALA A 505 -7.61 -20.31 -8.64
CA ALA A 505 -7.01 -21.23 -9.61
C ALA A 505 -6.58 -22.57 -8.99
N ALA A 506 -6.38 -22.65 -7.67
CA ALA A 506 -6.13 -23.89 -6.95
C ALA A 506 -6.61 -23.80 -5.51
N ASP A 507 -7.40 -24.79 -5.09
CA ASP A 507 -8.09 -24.80 -3.81
C ASP A 507 -7.87 -26.14 -3.11
N SER A 508 -7.11 -26.11 -2.02
CA SER A 508 -6.67 -27.30 -1.29
C SER A 508 -7.47 -27.53 -0.01
N VAL A 509 -7.69 -28.80 0.32
CA VAL A 509 -8.31 -29.24 1.57
C VAL A 509 -7.37 -30.16 2.36
N VAL A 510 -7.54 -30.18 3.69
CA VAL A 510 -6.76 -31.02 4.61
C VAL A 510 -7.65 -32.05 5.26
N HIS A 511 -7.37 -33.33 5.04
CA HIS A 511 -8.07 -34.42 5.71
C HIS A 511 -7.17 -35.09 6.75
N VAL A 512 -7.67 -35.25 7.98
CA VAL A 512 -7.00 -35.92 9.10
C VAL A 512 -7.81 -37.19 9.43
N PRO A 513 -7.50 -38.33 8.81
CA PRO A 513 -8.39 -39.49 8.81
C PRO A 513 -8.61 -40.11 10.19
N ASP A 514 -7.58 -40.15 11.05
CA ASP A 514 -7.68 -40.74 12.39
C ASP A 514 -8.55 -39.89 13.33
N ALA A 515 -8.56 -38.57 13.15
CA ALA A 515 -9.38 -37.64 13.90
C ALA A 515 -10.77 -37.40 13.28
N GLY A 516 -10.98 -37.80 12.02
CA GLY A 516 -12.23 -37.56 11.29
C GLY A 516 -12.51 -36.08 11.01
N VAL A 517 -11.45 -35.30 10.74
CA VAL A 517 -11.55 -33.85 10.50
C VAL A 517 -11.17 -33.50 9.06
N LEU A 518 -11.97 -32.63 8.44
CA LEU A 518 -11.67 -32.02 7.15
C LEU A 518 -11.61 -30.49 7.29
N PHE A 519 -10.50 -29.87 6.88
CA PHE A 519 -10.42 -28.42 6.69
C PHE A 519 -10.66 -28.11 5.21
N GLY A 520 -11.68 -27.30 4.92
CA GLY A 520 -12.15 -27.07 3.55
C GLY A 520 -11.58 -25.81 2.87
N GLY A 521 -10.89 -24.94 3.60
CA GLY A 521 -10.57 -23.59 3.11
C GLY A 521 -11.81 -22.89 2.54
N ASP A 522 -11.61 -22.03 1.56
CA ASP A 522 -12.71 -21.32 0.90
C ASP A 522 -13.47 -22.14 -0.13
N LEU A 523 -13.29 -23.47 -0.16
CA LEU A 523 -14.30 -24.31 -0.79
C LEU A 523 -15.58 -24.40 0.03
N LEU A 524 -15.57 -23.93 1.30
CA LEU A 524 -16.70 -23.97 2.21
C LEU A 524 -16.94 -22.62 2.90
N PHE A 525 -18.13 -22.06 2.65
CA PHE A 525 -18.68 -20.89 3.33
C PHE A 525 -19.99 -21.30 4.02
N ILE A 526 -20.01 -21.38 5.34
CA ILE A 526 -21.13 -21.94 6.10
C ILE A 526 -21.99 -20.81 6.66
N GLY A 527 -23.22 -20.67 6.14
CA GLY A 527 -24.09 -19.54 6.47
C GLY A 527 -23.63 -18.20 5.89
N CYS A 528 -22.60 -18.23 5.06
CA CYS A 528 -22.07 -17.11 4.28
C CYS A 528 -22.15 -17.47 2.80
N THR A 529 -22.37 -16.49 1.95
CA THR A 529 -22.46 -16.69 0.49
C THR A 529 -21.06 -16.97 -0.06
N PRO A 530 -20.83 -18.11 -0.75
CA PRO A 530 -19.57 -18.37 -1.46
C PRO A 530 -19.31 -17.31 -2.53
N ILE A 531 -18.05 -17.06 -2.88
CA ILE A 531 -17.66 -16.18 -3.97
C ILE A 531 -16.80 -16.92 -4.98
N VAL A 532 -17.11 -16.83 -6.27
CA VAL A 532 -16.45 -17.58 -7.34
C VAL A 532 -15.54 -16.63 -8.14
N TRP A 533 -14.26 -16.55 -7.78
CA TRP A 533 -13.31 -15.70 -8.50
C TRP A 533 -12.83 -16.36 -9.79
N ALA A 534 -12.46 -17.64 -9.73
CA ALA A 534 -11.94 -18.38 -10.89
C ALA A 534 -13.01 -19.25 -11.58
N GLY A 535 -13.69 -20.11 -10.82
CA GLY A 535 -14.55 -21.15 -11.38
C GLY A 535 -13.77 -22.23 -12.15
N PRO A 536 -14.45 -23.07 -12.95
CA PRO A 536 -15.89 -23.05 -13.19
C PRO A 536 -16.72 -23.55 -12.00
N ILE A 537 -17.95 -23.08 -11.85
CA ILE A 537 -18.86 -23.51 -10.76
C ILE A 537 -19.02 -25.04 -10.72
N ALA A 538 -19.05 -25.70 -11.89
CA ALA A 538 -19.17 -27.15 -11.98
C ALA A 538 -18.00 -27.90 -11.31
N ASN A 539 -16.77 -27.35 -11.35
CA ASN A 539 -15.63 -27.94 -10.65
C ASN A 539 -15.81 -27.87 -9.14
N TRP A 540 -16.32 -26.73 -8.63
CA TRP A 540 -16.58 -26.57 -7.20
C TRP A 540 -17.67 -27.54 -6.72
N VAL A 541 -18.71 -27.78 -7.52
CA VAL A 541 -19.71 -28.84 -7.21
C VAL A 541 -19.04 -30.21 -7.10
N ALA A 542 -18.13 -30.56 -8.02
CA ALA A 542 -17.37 -31.81 -7.97
C ALA A 542 -16.39 -31.88 -6.78
N ALA A 543 -15.80 -30.75 -6.38
CA ALA A 543 -14.99 -30.64 -5.17
C ALA A 543 -15.83 -30.94 -3.92
N CYS A 544 -17.06 -30.40 -3.84
CA CYS A 544 -18.00 -30.74 -2.76
C CYS A 544 -18.34 -32.24 -2.72
N ASP A 545 -18.58 -32.85 -3.89
CA ASP A 545 -18.85 -34.30 -3.99
C ASP A 545 -17.64 -35.13 -3.51
N THR A 546 -16.42 -34.69 -3.83
CA THR A 546 -15.18 -35.32 -3.34
C THR A 546 -15.04 -35.19 -1.83
N MET A 547 -15.28 -33.99 -1.27
CA MET A 547 -15.22 -33.77 0.18
C MET A 547 -16.27 -34.58 0.94
N ILE A 548 -17.50 -34.72 0.42
CA ILE A 548 -18.54 -35.57 1.01
C ILE A 548 -18.10 -37.04 1.03
N ALA A 549 -17.40 -37.50 -0.01
CA ALA A 549 -16.92 -38.87 -0.10
C ALA A 549 -15.77 -39.20 0.87
N LEU A 550 -15.11 -38.19 1.46
CA LEU A 550 -14.12 -38.39 2.53
C LEU A 550 -14.75 -38.80 3.87
N ASP A 551 -16.06 -38.61 4.02
CA ASP A 551 -16.86 -39.04 5.19
C ASP A 551 -16.34 -38.51 6.54
N ALA A 552 -15.79 -37.29 6.55
CA ALA A 552 -15.33 -36.63 7.77
C ALA A 552 -16.54 -36.10 8.59
N PRO A 553 -16.75 -36.56 9.85
CA PRO A 553 -17.87 -36.11 10.68
C PRO A 553 -17.74 -34.66 11.18
N VAL A 554 -16.53 -34.09 11.13
CA VAL A 554 -16.24 -32.71 11.55
C VAL A 554 -15.57 -31.98 10.39
N VAL A 555 -16.13 -30.84 10.03
CA VAL A 555 -15.66 -30.03 8.90
C VAL A 555 -15.42 -28.60 9.37
N VAL A 556 -14.19 -28.11 9.19
CA VAL A 556 -13.80 -26.73 9.48
C VAL A 556 -13.79 -25.96 8.15
N PRO A 557 -14.74 -25.05 7.91
CA PRO A 557 -14.78 -24.26 6.69
C PRO A 557 -13.78 -23.11 6.74
N GLY A 558 -13.43 -22.52 5.59
CA GLY A 558 -12.70 -21.26 5.52
C GLY A 558 -13.50 -20.10 6.13
N HIS A 559 -14.82 -20.09 5.94
CA HIS A 559 -15.70 -19.07 6.53
C HIS A 559 -16.95 -19.67 7.19
N GLY A 560 -17.32 -19.15 8.36
CA GLY A 560 -18.50 -19.58 9.10
C GLY A 560 -18.20 -20.62 10.19
N PRO A 561 -19.23 -21.18 10.85
CA PRO A 561 -19.03 -22.12 11.96
C PRO A 561 -18.54 -23.50 11.52
N VAL A 562 -17.83 -24.19 12.41
CA VAL A 562 -17.50 -25.62 12.27
C VAL A 562 -18.79 -26.43 12.08
N THR A 563 -18.78 -27.30 11.08
CA THR A 563 -19.95 -28.01 10.55
C THR A 563 -19.63 -29.49 10.31
N ASP A 564 -20.37 -30.13 9.43
CA ASP A 564 -20.24 -31.52 9.00
C ASP A 564 -20.63 -31.68 7.52
N PRO A 565 -20.79 -32.92 7.00
CA PRO A 565 -21.16 -33.11 5.60
C PRO A 565 -22.44 -32.41 5.14
N ASP A 566 -23.37 -32.05 6.03
CA ASP A 566 -24.56 -31.27 5.65
C ASP A 566 -24.19 -29.82 5.28
N GLY A 567 -23.18 -29.24 5.93
CA GLY A 567 -22.63 -27.94 5.53
C GLY A 567 -22.07 -27.96 4.11
N ILE A 568 -21.36 -29.04 3.73
CA ILE A 568 -20.83 -29.21 2.37
C ILE A 568 -21.97 -29.35 1.36
N ARG A 569 -23.02 -30.12 1.70
CA ARG A 569 -24.21 -30.27 0.85
C ARG A 569 -24.93 -28.94 0.64
N ALA A 570 -24.99 -28.08 1.65
CA ALA A 570 -25.59 -26.76 1.53
C ALA A 570 -24.82 -25.86 0.55
N VAL A 571 -23.49 -25.81 0.65
CA VAL A 571 -22.63 -25.06 -0.30
C VAL A 571 -22.79 -25.60 -1.72
N ARG A 572 -22.75 -26.92 -1.89
CA ARG A 572 -23.00 -27.59 -3.17
C ARG A 572 -24.36 -27.22 -3.77
N GLY A 573 -25.40 -27.20 -2.94
CA GLY A 573 -26.76 -26.83 -3.32
C GLY A 573 -26.87 -25.39 -3.81
N TYR A 574 -26.23 -24.46 -3.10
CA TYR A 574 -26.14 -23.05 -3.49
C TYR A 574 -25.49 -22.88 -4.88
N LEU A 575 -24.34 -23.52 -5.08
CA LEU A 575 -23.58 -23.43 -6.34
C LEU A 575 -24.40 -23.95 -7.53
N ALA A 576 -25.06 -25.10 -7.35
CA ALA A 576 -25.95 -25.66 -8.36
C ALA A 576 -27.15 -24.74 -8.66
N HIS A 577 -27.74 -24.16 -7.62
CA HIS A 577 -28.87 -23.23 -7.75
C HIS A 577 -28.49 -21.96 -8.53
N VAL A 578 -27.37 -21.31 -8.18
CA VAL A 578 -26.90 -20.11 -8.90
C VAL A 578 -26.57 -20.43 -10.35
N ALA A 579 -25.91 -21.56 -10.62
CA ALA A 579 -25.62 -21.98 -11.99
C ALA A 579 -26.91 -22.19 -12.82
N GLU A 580 -27.92 -22.85 -12.25
CA GLU A 580 -29.21 -23.06 -12.91
C GLU A 580 -29.94 -21.75 -13.17
N GLN A 581 -30.02 -20.85 -12.18
CA GLN A 581 -30.69 -19.55 -12.34
C GLN A 581 -29.98 -18.68 -13.39
N ALA A 582 -28.65 -18.60 -13.36
CA ALA A 582 -27.87 -17.84 -14.34
C ALA A 582 -28.06 -18.39 -15.76
N GLU A 583 -28.06 -19.72 -15.94
CA GLU A 583 -28.34 -20.33 -17.23
C GLU A 583 -29.77 -20.07 -17.74
N LEU A 584 -30.76 -20.11 -16.85
CA LEU A 584 -32.14 -19.81 -17.20
C LEU A 584 -32.28 -18.34 -17.65
N ALA A 585 -31.61 -17.41 -16.97
CA ALA A 585 -31.57 -16.01 -17.36
C ALA A 585 -30.85 -15.81 -18.70
N HIS A 586 -29.71 -16.47 -18.90
CA HIS A 586 -28.95 -16.42 -20.16
C HIS A 586 -29.76 -16.93 -21.34
N ARG A 587 -30.49 -18.06 -21.18
CA ARG A 587 -31.40 -18.60 -22.22
C ARG A 587 -32.55 -17.65 -22.57
N LYS A 588 -32.94 -16.75 -21.65
CA LYS A 588 -33.94 -15.70 -21.89
C LYS A 588 -33.36 -14.46 -22.56
N GLY A 589 -32.05 -14.41 -22.80
CA GLY A 589 -31.36 -13.29 -23.42
C GLY A 589 -31.11 -12.11 -22.47
N LEU A 590 -31.18 -12.34 -21.15
CA LEU A 590 -30.79 -11.32 -20.17
C LEU A 590 -29.27 -11.20 -20.11
N SER A 591 -28.77 -9.97 -19.98
CA SER A 591 -27.37 -9.73 -19.65
C SER A 591 -27.03 -10.26 -18.26
N TRP A 592 -25.74 -10.48 -17.99
CA TRP A 592 -25.28 -10.99 -16.69
C TRP A 592 -25.68 -10.05 -15.53
N ALA A 593 -25.67 -8.74 -15.76
CA ALA A 593 -26.04 -7.74 -14.76
C ALA A 593 -27.55 -7.77 -14.46
N GLU A 594 -28.40 -7.90 -15.49
CA GLU A 594 -29.84 -8.10 -15.31
C GLU A 594 -30.15 -9.42 -14.62
N ALA A 595 -29.41 -10.48 -14.93
CA ALA A 595 -29.54 -11.77 -14.27
C ALA A 595 -29.17 -11.68 -12.79
N ALA A 596 -28.05 -11.04 -12.44
CA ALA A 596 -27.65 -10.81 -11.06
C ALA A 596 -28.67 -9.96 -10.28
N ASP A 597 -29.28 -8.97 -10.93
CA ASP A 597 -30.30 -8.11 -10.29
C ASP A 597 -31.68 -8.76 -10.19
N THR A 598 -31.94 -9.86 -10.89
CA THR A 598 -33.25 -10.55 -10.86
C THR A 598 -33.18 -11.98 -10.32
N ILE A 599 -32.00 -12.43 -9.89
CA ILE A 599 -31.80 -13.77 -9.37
C ILE A 599 -32.61 -14.01 -8.10
N ASP A 600 -33.34 -15.12 -8.08
CA ASP A 600 -33.99 -15.64 -6.89
C ASP A 600 -33.00 -16.55 -6.15
N LEU A 601 -32.58 -16.16 -4.95
CA LEU A 601 -31.66 -16.93 -4.12
C LEU A 601 -32.37 -18.00 -3.28
N GLY A 602 -33.71 -18.06 -3.27
CA GLY A 602 -34.47 -19.04 -2.52
C GLY A 602 -34.09 -19.08 -1.03
N GLU A 603 -33.82 -20.27 -0.50
CA GLU A 603 -33.42 -20.47 0.90
C GLU A 603 -32.07 -19.82 1.26
N TYR A 604 -31.20 -19.61 0.27
CA TYR A 604 -29.87 -19.02 0.44
C TYR A 604 -29.90 -17.50 0.59
N ALA A 605 -31.03 -16.84 0.35
CA ALA A 605 -31.18 -15.39 0.48
C ALA A 605 -30.90 -14.86 1.89
N SER A 606 -30.95 -15.74 2.90
CA SER A 606 -30.70 -15.42 4.30
C SER A 606 -29.23 -15.54 4.73
N TRP A 607 -28.36 -16.04 3.83
CA TRP A 607 -26.93 -16.16 4.13
C TRP A 607 -26.26 -14.81 4.17
N LEU A 608 -25.20 -14.72 4.97
CA LEU A 608 -24.38 -13.52 5.07
C LEU A 608 -23.77 -13.20 3.69
N ASP A 609 -23.58 -11.90 3.42
CA ASP A 609 -22.92 -11.39 2.22
C ASP A 609 -23.56 -11.85 0.89
N ALA A 610 -24.89 -11.88 0.85
CA ALA A 610 -25.68 -12.29 -0.32
C ALA A 610 -25.30 -11.53 -1.61
N GLU A 611 -24.75 -10.31 -1.49
CA GLU A 611 -24.28 -9.53 -2.64
C GLU A 611 -23.16 -10.21 -3.45
N ARG A 612 -22.44 -11.18 -2.87
CA ARG A 612 -21.43 -11.99 -3.58
C ARG A 612 -22.02 -12.73 -4.79
N VAL A 613 -23.35 -12.92 -4.82
CA VAL A 613 -24.06 -13.48 -5.98
C VAL A 613 -23.77 -12.71 -7.28
N VAL A 614 -23.47 -11.41 -7.21
CA VAL A 614 -23.11 -10.60 -8.38
C VAL A 614 -21.90 -11.19 -9.09
N VAL A 615 -20.86 -11.57 -8.34
CA VAL A 615 -19.64 -12.19 -8.87
C VAL A 615 -19.94 -13.60 -9.37
N ASN A 616 -20.77 -14.36 -8.65
CA ASN A 616 -21.05 -15.75 -9.02
C ASN A 616 -21.84 -15.83 -10.33
N VAL A 617 -22.83 -14.93 -10.53
CA VAL A 617 -23.57 -14.84 -11.79
C VAL A 617 -22.69 -14.32 -12.91
N TYR A 618 -21.89 -13.28 -12.64
CA TYR A 618 -20.90 -12.76 -13.60
C TYR A 618 -19.97 -13.87 -14.10
N GLN A 619 -19.39 -14.63 -13.18
CA GLN A 619 -18.44 -15.68 -13.54
C GLN A 619 -19.12 -16.84 -14.26
N ARG A 620 -20.35 -17.21 -13.88
CA ARG A 620 -21.13 -18.18 -14.66
C ARG A 620 -21.42 -17.70 -16.08
N TYR A 621 -21.68 -16.41 -16.27
CA TYR A 621 -21.87 -15.86 -17.61
C TYR A 621 -20.58 -15.92 -18.45
N ARG A 622 -19.41 -15.69 -17.84
CA ARG A 622 -18.11 -15.90 -18.53
C ARG A 622 -17.87 -17.34 -18.95
N GLU A 623 -18.38 -18.31 -18.20
CA GLU A 623 -18.34 -19.73 -18.57
C GLU A 623 -19.29 -20.07 -19.74
N LEU A 624 -20.43 -19.36 -19.84
CA LEU A 624 -21.45 -19.59 -20.86
C LEU A 624 -21.16 -18.85 -22.17
N ASP A 625 -20.58 -17.65 -22.07
CA ASP A 625 -20.30 -16.75 -23.18
C ASP A 625 -18.88 -16.15 -23.03
N PRO A 626 -17.90 -16.61 -23.85
CA PRO A 626 -16.55 -16.09 -23.88
C PRO A 626 -16.44 -14.59 -24.23
N ASP A 627 -17.47 -14.00 -24.85
CA ASP A 627 -17.50 -12.58 -25.19
C ASP A 627 -17.92 -11.69 -23.99
N THR A 628 -18.30 -12.29 -22.85
CA THR A 628 -18.58 -11.55 -21.62
C THR A 628 -17.35 -10.76 -21.16
N PRO A 629 -17.45 -9.42 -20.99
CA PRO A 629 -16.30 -8.58 -20.66
C PRO A 629 -15.60 -8.99 -19.37
N GLN A 630 -14.27 -8.96 -19.37
CA GLN A 630 -13.48 -9.07 -18.15
C GLN A 630 -13.59 -7.75 -17.35
N LEU A 631 -13.94 -7.86 -16.07
CA LEU A 631 -14.11 -6.75 -15.15
C LEU A 631 -13.06 -6.82 -14.06
N GLU A 632 -12.62 -5.64 -13.64
CA GLU A 632 -11.72 -5.51 -12.50
C GLU A 632 -12.42 -5.82 -11.18
N ILE A 633 -11.67 -6.35 -10.20
CA ILE A 633 -12.17 -6.71 -8.87
C ILE A 633 -12.87 -5.52 -8.20
N MET A 634 -12.31 -4.31 -8.32
CA MET A 634 -12.92 -3.10 -7.76
C MET A 634 -14.26 -2.74 -8.39
N ALA A 635 -14.42 -2.97 -9.69
CA ALA A 635 -15.71 -2.74 -10.36
C ALA A 635 -16.76 -3.73 -9.84
N LEU A 636 -16.38 -5.00 -9.69
CA LEU A 636 -17.26 -6.01 -9.09
C LEU A 636 -17.64 -5.66 -7.65
N LEU A 637 -16.70 -5.17 -6.84
CA LEU A 637 -16.96 -4.74 -5.46
C LEU A 637 -17.97 -3.57 -5.39
N VAL A 638 -17.84 -2.57 -6.28
CA VAL A 638 -18.80 -1.47 -6.39
C VAL A 638 -20.19 -2.00 -6.77
N MET A 639 -20.27 -2.92 -7.73
CA MET A 639 -21.54 -3.50 -8.16
C MET A 639 -22.22 -4.33 -7.05
N GLN A 640 -21.45 -5.06 -6.24
CA GLN A 640 -21.95 -5.74 -5.05
C GLN A 640 -22.54 -4.76 -4.03
N ALA A 641 -21.83 -3.65 -3.76
CA ALA A 641 -22.30 -2.62 -2.84
C ALA A 641 -23.63 -2.01 -3.31
N GLU A 642 -23.74 -1.70 -4.61
CA GLU A 642 -24.97 -1.19 -5.21
C GLU A 642 -26.11 -2.21 -5.16
N TRP A 643 -25.82 -3.49 -5.44
CA TRP A 643 -26.80 -4.57 -5.36
C TRP A 643 -27.36 -4.72 -3.95
N LEU A 644 -26.50 -4.65 -2.92
CA LEU A 644 -26.90 -4.74 -1.52
C LEU A 644 -27.74 -3.53 -1.10
N ALA A 645 -27.34 -2.33 -1.50
CA ALA A 645 -28.04 -1.09 -1.16
C ALA A 645 -29.47 -1.07 -1.71
N LYS A 646 -29.70 -1.58 -2.93
CA LYS A 646 -31.05 -1.68 -3.53
C LYS A 646 -32.01 -2.61 -2.78
N ARG A 647 -31.47 -3.53 -1.98
CA ARG A 647 -32.24 -4.59 -1.28
C ARG A 647 -32.31 -4.40 0.22
N SER A 648 -31.50 -3.49 0.75
CA SER A 648 -31.49 -3.11 2.17
C SER A 648 -32.31 -1.86 2.45
N ALA A 649 -32.72 -1.14 1.40
CA ALA A 649 -33.67 -0.02 1.43
C ALA A 649 -35.11 -0.54 1.36
#